data_AF-A0A4R1XJN0-F1
#
_entry.id   AF-A0A4R1XJN0-F1
#
_cell.length_a   1.000
_cell.length_b   1.000
_cell.length_c   1.000
_cell.angle_alpha   90.00
_cell.angle_beta   90.00
_cell.angle_gamma   90.00
#
_symmetry.space_group_name_H-M   'P 1'
#
loop_
_entity.id
_entity.type
_entity.pdbx_description
1 polymer ?
#
loop_
_entity_poly.entity_id
_entity_poly.type
_entity_poly.pdbx_seq_one_letter_code
_entity_poly.pdbx_strand_id
1 'polypeptide(L)'
;MAQRIVIEVPGTKISELDRTSKVTAKDFFPVVQDDETKQAPLEQVANLIVAGLGSAAMKNEIDFASPASVEAVKVQSQKQTDAANERIDGVEYGLKAIGNGADASFSTYTEMVAYIPAKANVSVRNNDPDLELRGTYIWDGKGYKKGYDSFDQSVQFANKNPLFKPVRLDASTIIDELTTAGIYHVPQDPIAKSLGLPSALHGQLTVSGYTQPPKSGFVFQTFMDRAGGVFFRTKEAAGWSVWNGNTYQVISPSNTNLDLIIIQGNYNIRSAVVKDDAEKRNYPFFGVGSSGELAVQYSREHLSSINQTVTSSQGVASRVGSLKGDEIIWQPWSGVRYENNSIKNVSTLLEIGQVNQKIIKDMSDLNGHLDKAIVDGLYQVNTGSVASRANGFPIVATGGFLTVKRNASAAIHQVWETYGGYAFRWGSLSGDSATWQPWRGFKNSANSIIDVSQQITEQKLIVYGSSTLEYLSDELADLAKRKNLVFKDKSLSGETVNGAGFVMGANEVSVSFPSGIITNGKNVVLLQQIWSGRDIHKTTQVELSNGIVGSLTYNATEKKHVLTISGLSKPLIITSSIRFNTIAVDWYNQIDGVMIINIGKNNVGYDSLETILANTKAFLDYLPKDSKFIVGGHFSNTNATDSTRDIVEEINAFLESNYGLKYFDINKLLFEESTWTRLGLTKTNEDIAAIERRCKPPSLSRDAGHMSAEMDVILAEEIERTLLRLKYI
;
A
#
# COMPACT_ATOMS: atom_id res chain seq x y z
N MET A 1 52.87 74.77 -37.63
CA MET A 1 52.64 73.32 -37.52
C MET A 1 51.99 73.08 -36.16
N ALA A 2 50.69 72.78 -36.12
CA ALA A 2 49.99 72.55 -34.86
C ALA A 2 50.20 71.09 -34.44
N GLN A 3 50.84 70.90 -33.28
CA GLN A 3 51.14 69.61 -32.68
C GLN A 3 49.85 69.04 -32.07
N ARG A 4 49.34 67.94 -32.62
CA ARG A 4 48.15 67.24 -32.11
C ARG A 4 48.56 66.48 -30.85
N ILE A 5 48.20 67.00 -29.69
CA ILE A 5 48.35 66.29 -28.42
C ILE A 5 47.26 65.21 -28.38
N VAL A 6 47.64 63.94 -28.41
CA VAL A 6 46.76 62.81 -28.13
C VAL A 6 46.88 62.51 -26.65
N ILE A 7 45.81 62.76 -25.90
CA ILE A 7 45.69 62.37 -24.49
C ILE A 7 44.96 61.02 -24.49
N GLU A 8 45.66 59.93 -24.22
CA GLU A 8 45.02 58.66 -23.90
C GLU A 8 44.50 58.73 -22.46
N VAL A 9 43.18 58.76 -22.31
CA VAL A 9 42.53 58.65 -21.01
C VAL A 9 42.27 57.16 -20.75
N PRO A 10 42.70 56.59 -19.60
CA PRO A 10 42.42 55.20 -19.29
C PRO A 10 40.91 55.00 -19.13
N GLY A 11 40.29 54.22 -20.01
CA GLY A 11 38.89 53.80 -19.88
C GLY A 11 38.77 52.57 -18.99
N THR A 12 37.73 52.51 -18.17
CA THR A 12 37.32 51.28 -17.46
C THR A 12 36.73 50.29 -18.46
N LYS A 13 37.08 49.00 -18.38
CA LYS A 13 36.48 48.00 -19.28
C LYS A 13 34.98 47.90 -18.98
N ILE A 14 34.15 47.68 -20.02
CA ILE A 14 32.71 47.51 -19.86
C ILE A 14 32.37 46.40 -18.84
N SER A 15 33.16 45.32 -18.78
CA SER A 15 33.00 44.22 -17.82
C SER A 15 33.23 44.61 -16.35
N GLU A 16 33.83 45.77 -16.11
CA GLU A 16 34.21 46.29 -14.80
C GLU A 16 33.27 47.44 -14.35
N LEU A 17 32.26 47.78 -15.16
CA LEU A 17 31.25 48.79 -14.82
C LEU A 17 30.15 48.19 -13.93
N ASP A 18 29.73 48.93 -12.91
CA ASP A 18 28.60 48.56 -12.06
C ASP A 18 27.31 48.46 -12.87
N ARG A 19 26.51 47.41 -12.59
CA ARG A 19 25.23 47.22 -13.26
C ARG A 19 24.23 48.26 -12.79
N THR A 20 23.64 49.02 -13.71
CA THR A 20 22.50 49.89 -13.39
C THR A 20 21.21 49.07 -13.30
N SER A 21 20.36 49.39 -12.33
CA SER A 21 19.02 48.81 -12.17
C SER A 21 17.92 49.64 -12.83
N LYS A 22 18.26 50.80 -13.41
CA LYS A 22 17.32 51.71 -14.08
C LYS A 22 17.97 52.30 -15.33
N VAL A 23 17.22 52.29 -16.44
CA VAL A 23 17.56 52.96 -17.70
C VAL A 23 16.41 53.85 -18.12
N THR A 24 16.74 54.98 -18.74
CA THR A 24 15.82 56.00 -19.21
C THR A 24 16.05 56.25 -20.71
N ALA A 25 15.08 56.89 -21.38
CA ALA A 25 15.20 57.24 -22.79
C ALA A 25 16.37 58.19 -23.14
N LYS A 26 17.03 58.77 -22.12
CA LYS A 26 18.20 59.64 -22.30
C LYS A 26 19.54 58.90 -22.19
N ASP A 27 19.51 57.61 -21.87
CA ASP A 27 20.71 56.79 -21.69
C ASP A 27 21.16 56.15 -23.02
N PHE A 28 22.45 55.81 -23.09
CA PHE A 28 23.11 55.28 -24.28
C PHE A 28 23.70 53.89 -24.00
N PHE A 29 23.57 52.99 -24.97
CA PHE A 29 24.22 51.69 -24.96
C PHE A 29 25.58 51.76 -25.66
N PRO A 30 26.65 51.24 -25.06
CA PRO A 30 27.90 51.06 -25.77
C PRO A 30 27.73 49.90 -26.77
N VAL A 31 28.08 50.13 -28.03
CA VAL A 31 28.09 49.12 -29.08
C VAL A 31 29.48 49.13 -29.71
N VAL A 32 30.11 47.96 -29.83
CA VAL A 32 31.38 47.82 -30.54
C VAL A 32 31.07 47.51 -32.01
N GLN A 33 31.48 48.40 -32.91
CA GLN A 33 31.34 48.21 -34.35
C GLN A 33 32.66 48.58 -35.02
N ASP A 34 33.18 47.67 -35.84
CA ASP A 34 34.46 47.84 -36.55
C ASP A 34 35.62 48.17 -35.61
N ASP A 35 35.73 47.43 -34.50
CA ASP A 35 36.72 47.60 -33.43
C ASP A 35 36.70 48.96 -32.71
N GLU A 36 35.68 49.79 -32.94
CA GLU A 36 35.45 51.04 -32.21
C GLU A 36 34.22 50.93 -31.29
N THR A 37 34.34 51.43 -30.06
CA THR A 37 33.19 51.57 -29.15
C THR A 37 32.44 52.85 -29.48
N LYS A 38 31.18 52.72 -29.90
CA LYS A 38 30.26 53.81 -30.22
C LYS A 38 29.09 53.82 -29.24
N GLN A 39 28.40 54.95 -29.16
CA GLN A 39 27.19 55.10 -28.34
C GLN A 39 25.95 54.99 -29.22
N ALA A 40 25.04 54.08 -28.89
CA ALA A 40 23.73 53.95 -29.51
C ALA A 40 22.65 54.45 -28.54
N PRO A 41 21.78 55.38 -28.95
CA PRO A 41 20.62 55.78 -28.13
C PRO A 41 19.72 54.57 -27.87
N LEU A 42 19.15 54.47 -26.66
CA LEU A 42 18.24 53.37 -26.30
C LEU A 42 17.05 53.23 -27.28
N GLU A 43 16.55 54.34 -27.83
CA GLU A 43 15.47 54.34 -28.83
C GLU A 43 15.86 53.58 -30.11
N GLN A 44 17.11 53.68 -30.55
CA GLN A 44 17.59 52.97 -31.74
C GLN A 44 17.63 51.45 -31.51
N VAL A 45 18.01 51.02 -30.30
CA VAL A 45 18.01 49.61 -29.90
C VAL A 45 16.59 49.07 -29.77
N ALA A 46 15.68 49.84 -29.15
CA ALA A 46 14.27 49.47 -29.05
C ALA A 46 13.62 49.31 -30.43
N ASN A 47 13.91 50.23 -31.37
CA ASN A 47 13.41 50.14 -32.73
C ASN A 47 13.93 48.90 -33.49
N LEU A 48 15.20 48.51 -33.26
CA LEU A 48 15.77 47.26 -33.81
C LEU A 48 15.07 46.01 -33.26
N ILE A 49 14.80 45.97 -31.95
CA ILE A 49 14.08 44.86 -31.31
C ILE A 49 12.65 44.75 -31.87
N VAL A 50 11.95 45.88 -32.00
CA VAL A 50 10.60 45.93 -32.59
C VAL A 50 10.63 45.50 -34.06
N ALA A 51 11.62 45.93 -34.83
CA ALA A 51 11.77 45.54 -36.23
C ALA A 51 12.07 44.05 -36.41
N GLY A 52 12.86 43.45 -35.51
CA GLY A 52 13.23 42.02 -35.56
C GLY A 52 12.13 41.07 -35.08
N LEU A 53 11.33 41.48 -34.09
CA LEU A 53 10.27 40.66 -33.50
C LEU A 53 8.90 40.88 -34.15
N GLY A 54 8.76 41.87 -35.03
CA GLY A 54 7.52 42.18 -35.73
C GLY A 54 6.36 42.57 -34.79
N SER A 55 5.12 42.36 -35.22
CA SER A 55 3.92 42.75 -34.46
C SER A 55 3.77 42.03 -33.10
N ALA A 56 4.62 41.05 -32.78
CA ALA A 56 4.61 40.35 -31.50
C ALA A 56 5.26 41.17 -30.38
N ALA A 57 6.18 42.10 -30.69
CA ALA A 57 6.87 42.92 -29.67
C ALA A 57 5.96 43.95 -28.97
N MET A 58 4.77 44.21 -29.52
CA MET A 58 3.83 45.23 -29.05
C MET A 58 2.51 44.63 -28.54
N LYS A 59 2.42 43.31 -28.44
CA LYS A 59 1.20 42.59 -28.06
C LYS A 59 1.23 42.19 -26.58
N ASN A 60 0.12 42.42 -25.88
CA ASN A 60 -0.09 42.02 -24.50
C ASN A 60 -0.71 40.60 -24.44
N GLU A 61 -0.80 39.97 -23.26
CA GLU A 61 -1.43 38.63 -23.11
C GLU A 61 -2.83 38.54 -23.75
N ILE A 62 -3.60 39.64 -23.72
CA ILE A 62 -4.94 39.75 -24.31
C ILE A 62 -4.92 39.61 -25.84
N ASP A 63 -3.82 39.95 -26.52
CA ASP A 63 -3.71 39.89 -27.97
C ASP A 63 -3.37 38.48 -28.51
N PHE A 64 -3.10 37.53 -27.61
CA PHE A 64 -2.85 36.11 -27.91
C PHE A 64 -4.08 35.23 -27.61
N ALA A 65 -5.02 35.71 -26.79
CA ALA A 65 -6.29 35.04 -26.57
C ALA A 65 -7.29 35.50 -27.64
N SER A 66 -7.64 34.61 -28.59
CA SER A 66 -8.70 34.92 -29.55
C SER A 66 -10.01 35.28 -28.81
N PRO A 67 -10.84 36.22 -29.32
CA PRO A 67 -12.15 36.51 -28.73
C PRO A 67 -13.00 35.25 -28.52
N ALA A 68 -12.85 34.26 -29.42
CA ALA A 68 -13.50 32.96 -29.30
C ALA A 68 -13.01 32.14 -28.09
N SER A 69 -11.71 32.14 -27.79
CA SER A 69 -11.16 31.46 -26.60
C SER A 69 -11.53 32.16 -25.30
N VAL A 70 -11.56 33.50 -25.28
CA VAL A 70 -12.01 34.27 -24.11
C VAL A 70 -13.51 34.03 -23.87
N GLU A 71 -14.31 34.03 -24.93
CA GLU A 71 -15.74 33.76 -24.84
C GLU A 71 -16.03 32.30 -24.43
N ALA A 72 -15.27 31.33 -24.95
CA ALA A 72 -15.39 29.94 -24.54
C ALA A 72 -15.08 29.74 -23.05
N VAL A 73 -14.03 30.40 -22.54
CA VAL A 73 -13.69 30.37 -21.11
C VAL A 73 -14.75 31.09 -20.27
N LYS A 74 -15.28 32.23 -20.74
CA LYS A 74 -16.39 32.92 -20.05
C LYS A 74 -17.66 32.08 -20.00
N VAL A 75 -18.06 31.45 -21.10
CA VAL A 75 -19.23 30.55 -21.15
C VAL A 75 -19.01 29.33 -20.25
N GLN A 76 -17.80 28.77 -20.22
CA GLN A 76 -17.48 27.64 -19.35
C GLN A 76 -17.45 28.03 -17.87
N SER A 77 -16.88 29.19 -17.54
CA SER A 77 -16.89 29.75 -16.18
C SER A 77 -18.32 30.05 -15.74
N GLN A 78 -19.15 30.63 -16.60
CA GLN A 78 -20.55 30.93 -16.32
C GLN A 78 -21.34 29.64 -16.08
N LYS A 79 -21.16 28.60 -16.93
CA LYS A 79 -21.78 27.28 -16.70
C LYS A 79 -21.36 26.64 -15.38
N GLN A 80 -20.10 26.81 -14.97
CA GLN A 80 -19.62 26.31 -13.67
C GLN A 80 -20.23 27.10 -12.51
N THR A 81 -20.34 28.43 -12.64
CA THR A 81 -21.01 29.30 -11.68
C THR A 81 -22.50 28.98 -11.58
N ASP A 82 -23.19 28.79 -12.71
CA ASP A 82 -24.61 28.43 -12.75
C ASP A 82 -24.85 27.06 -12.11
N ALA A 83 -24.02 26.05 -12.43
CA ALA A 83 -24.10 24.73 -11.79
C ALA A 83 -23.72 24.75 -10.30
N ALA A 84 -22.86 25.67 -9.87
CA ALA A 84 -22.59 25.90 -8.45
C ALA A 84 -23.79 26.55 -7.76
N ASN A 85 -24.39 27.57 -8.38
CA ASN A 85 -25.56 28.27 -7.88
C ASN A 85 -26.78 27.33 -7.80
N GLU A 86 -27.04 26.49 -8.80
CA GLU A 86 -28.11 25.50 -8.74
C GLU A 86 -27.91 24.49 -7.59
N ARG A 87 -26.67 24.11 -7.30
CA ARG A 87 -26.36 23.24 -6.14
C ARG A 87 -26.53 23.97 -4.82
N ILE A 88 -26.09 25.22 -4.74
CA ILE A 88 -26.26 26.07 -3.56
C ILE A 88 -27.75 26.31 -3.31
N ASP A 89 -28.53 26.65 -4.34
CA ASP A 89 -29.97 26.80 -4.26
C ASP A 89 -30.66 25.50 -3.83
N GLY A 90 -30.21 24.35 -4.33
CA GLY A 90 -30.70 23.04 -3.90
C GLY A 90 -30.40 22.74 -2.43
N VAL A 91 -29.21 23.11 -1.95
CA VAL A 91 -28.79 22.95 -0.55
C VAL A 91 -29.48 23.97 0.34
N GLU A 92 -29.63 25.23 -0.07
CA GLU A 92 -30.34 26.26 0.67
C GLU A 92 -31.85 25.97 0.72
N TYR A 93 -32.45 25.49 -0.36
CA TYR A 93 -33.83 24.99 -0.37
C TYR A 93 -33.97 23.79 0.55
N GLY A 94 -33.03 22.83 0.51
CA GLY A 94 -32.99 21.70 1.43
C GLY A 94 -32.85 22.11 2.89
N LEU A 95 -31.96 23.05 3.19
CA LEU A 95 -31.73 23.59 4.54
C LEU A 95 -32.88 24.47 5.03
N LYS A 96 -33.52 25.25 4.17
CA LYS A 96 -34.78 25.97 4.50
C LYS A 96 -35.94 25.00 4.71
N ALA A 97 -36.03 23.94 3.92
CA ALA A 97 -37.04 22.90 4.10
C ALA A 97 -36.84 22.16 5.43
N ILE A 98 -35.61 21.75 5.74
CA ILE A 98 -35.26 21.10 7.01
C ILE A 98 -35.43 22.06 8.19
N GLY A 99 -34.97 23.31 8.07
CA GLY A 99 -35.07 24.35 9.11
C GLY A 99 -36.50 24.82 9.40
N ASN A 100 -37.40 24.73 8.42
CA ASN A 100 -38.85 24.94 8.61
C ASN A 100 -39.61 23.65 8.97
N GLY A 101 -38.87 22.56 9.24
CA GLY A 101 -39.39 21.29 9.73
C GLY A 101 -40.21 20.52 8.71
N ALA A 102 -39.64 20.26 7.52
CA ALA A 102 -40.24 19.49 6.42
C ALA A 102 -40.60 18.03 6.75
N ASP A 103 -40.32 17.52 7.96
CA ASP A 103 -40.80 16.22 8.44
C ASP A 103 -41.42 16.37 9.84
N ALA A 104 -42.70 16.72 9.91
CA ALA A 104 -43.46 16.66 11.17
C ALA A 104 -44.09 15.29 11.35
N SER A 105 -43.91 14.68 12.53
CA SER A 105 -44.49 13.39 12.87
C SER A 105 -45.61 13.56 13.89
N PHE A 106 -46.78 12.97 13.61
CA PHE A 106 -47.98 13.02 14.44
C PHE A 106 -48.34 11.63 14.97
N SER A 107 -49.01 11.57 16.12
CA SER A 107 -49.45 10.30 16.70
C SER A 107 -50.72 9.78 16.04
N THR A 108 -51.57 10.68 15.54
CA THR A 108 -52.80 10.36 14.81
C THR A 108 -52.98 11.22 13.56
N TYR A 109 -53.76 10.74 12.60
CA TYR A 109 -54.15 11.45 11.39
C TYR A 109 -54.95 12.72 11.71
N THR A 110 -55.76 12.67 12.77
CA THR A 110 -56.51 13.83 13.28
C THR A 110 -55.57 14.96 13.71
N GLU A 111 -54.50 14.63 14.45
CA GLU A 111 -53.48 15.62 14.86
C GLU A 111 -52.75 16.21 13.66
N MET A 112 -52.45 15.40 12.65
CA MET A 112 -51.79 15.84 11.42
C MET A 112 -52.64 16.84 10.63
N VAL A 113 -53.94 16.56 10.44
CA VAL A 113 -54.85 17.44 9.69
C VAL A 113 -55.09 18.77 10.44
N ALA A 114 -55.06 18.75 11.77
CA ALA A 114 -55.24 19.95 12.60
C ALA A 114 -53.99 20.86 12.66
N TYR A 115 -52.85 20.44 12.12
CA TYR A 115 -51.60 21.18 12.20
C TYR A 115 -51.55 22.37 11.23
N ILE A 116 -51.38 23.59 11.78
CA ILE A 116 -51.33 24.85 11.02
C ILE A 116 -50.03 25.61 11.36
N PRO A 117 -49.28 26.12 10.38
CA PRO A 117 -49.53 26.00 8.94
C PRO A 117 -49.24 24.58 8.42
N ALA A 118 -50.00 24.15 7.41
CA ALA A 118 -49.79 22.85 6.77
C ALA A 118 -48.37 22.75 6.18
N LYS A 119 -47.74 21.58 6.33
CA LYS A 119 -46.35 21.32 5.94
C LYS A 119 -46.28 20.42 4.73
N ALA A 120 -45.21 20.55 3.94
CA ALA A 120 -45.07 19.84 2.68
C ALA A 120 -45.07 18.31 2.84
N ASN A 121 -44.32 17.76 3.80
CA ASN A 121 -44.31 16.33 4.13
C ASN A 121 -44.54 16.12 5.64
N VAL A 122 -45.37 15.14 5.96
CA VAL A 122 -45.72 14.78 7.34
C VAL A 122 -45.91 13.27 7.45
N SER A 123 -45.73 12.71 8.64
CA SER A 123 -45.95 11.26 8.88
C SER A 123 -46.89 11.03 10.06
N VAL A 124 -47.81 10.09 9.93
CA VAL A 124 -48.60 9.55 11.05
C VAL A 124 -47.94 8.25 11.49
N ARG A 125 -47.35 8.24 12.69
CA ARG A 125 -46.64 7.07 13.24
C ARG A 125 -47.57 6.17 14.06
N ASN A 126 -47.04 4.99 14.44
CA ASN A 126 -47.69 3.76 14.94
C ASN A 126 -48.77 3.83 16.06
N ASN A 127 -49.24 5.00 16.45
CA ASN A 127 -50.24 5.20 17.50
C ASN A 127 -51.64 5.54 16.97
N ASP A 128 -51.84 5.68 15.65
CA ASP A 128 -53.19 5.84 15.11
C ASP A 128 -53.99 4.52 15.25
N PRO A 129 -55.19 4.54 15.85
CA PRO A 129 -56.02 3.34 15.99
C PRO A 129 -56.46 2.74 14.66
N ASP A 130 -56.47 3.50 13.57
CA ASP A 130 -56.72 3.01 12.21
C ASP A 130 -55.40 2.74 11.48
N LEU A 131 -55.13 1.46 11.18
CA LEU A 131 -53.90 1.04 10.51
C LEU A 131 -53.79 1.61 9.09
N GLU A 132 -54.91 1.87 8.42
CA GLU A 132 -54.94 2.39 7.05
C GLU A 132 -54.56 3.87 6.98
N LEU A 133 -54.65 4.60 8.10
CA LEU A 133 -54.29 6.02 8.21
C LEU A 133 -52.83 6.25 8.67
N ARG A 134 -52.08 5.18 8.88
CA ARG A 134 -50.64 5.25 9.16
C ARG A 134 -49.88 5.43 7.85
N GLY A 135 -48.82 6.23 7.90
CA GLY A 135 -47.88 6.41 6.79
C GLY A 135 -47.46 7.85 6.55
N THR A 136 -46.82 8.06 5.41
CA THR A 136 -46.32 9.38 5.01
C THR A 136 -47.35 10.09 4.14
N TYR A 137 -47.55 11.39 4.34
CA TYR A 137 -48.50 12.23 3.63
C TYR A 137 -47.83 13.48 3.09
N ILE A 138 -48.27 13.91 1.90
CA ILE A 138 -47.75 15.08 1.19
C ILE A 138 -48.90 16.09 1.03
N TRP A 139 -48.64 17.35 1.37
CA TRP A 139 -49.59 18.45 1.18
C TRP A 139 -49.60 18.91 -0.28
N ASP A 140 -50.76 18.84 -0.94
CA ASP A 140 -50.91 19.21 -2.36
C ASP A 140 -51.44 20.63 -2.59
N GLY A 141 -51.49 21.45 -1.53
CA GLY A 141 -52.07 22.80 -1.56
C GLY A 141 -53.55 22.86 -1.19
N LYS A 142 -54.26 21.72 -1.18
CA LYS A 142 -55.67 21.62 -0.76
C LYS A 142 -55.90 20.64 0.39
N GLY A 143 -55.05 19.62 0.51
CA GLY A 143 -55.14 18.59 1.54
C GLY A 143 -53.90 17.71 1.60
N TYR A 144 -53.84 16.84 2.60
CA TYR A 144 -52.81 15.81 2.69
C TYR A 144 -53.21 14.58 1.88
N LYS A 145 -52.32 14.10 1.00
CA LYS A 145 -52.44 12.85 0.25
C LYS A 145 -51.44 11.83 0.73
N LYS A 146 -51.87 10.57 0.89
CA LYS A 146 -50.98 9.47 1.29
C LYS A 146 -49.92 9.27 0.20
N GLY A 147 -48.66 9.40 0.58
CA GLY A 147 -47.49 9.32 -0.28
C GLY A 147 -46.77 7.98 -0.16
N TYR A 148 -45.51 7.98 -0.58
CA TYR A 148 -44.62 6.81 -0.50
C TYR A 148 -44.27 6.48 0.96
N ASP A 149 -44.62 5.28 1.42
CA ASP A 149 -44.20 4.77 2.73
C ASP A 149 -43.00 3.81 2.58
N SER A 150 -41.83 4.31 2.97
CA SER A 150 -40.59 3.53 2.95
C SER A 150 -40.62 2.30 3.86
N PHE A 151 -41.39 2.32 4.94
CA PHE A 151 -41.48 1.19 5.87
C PHE A 151 -42.28 0.04 5.26
N ASP A 152 -43.46 0.31 4.71
CA ASP A 152 -44.29 -0.70 4.04
C ASP A 152 -43.56 -1.32 2.84
N GLN A 153 -42.87 -0.49 2.05
CA GLN A 153 -42.04 -0.98 0.95
C GLN A 153 -40.90 -1.87 1.44
N SER A 154 -40.25 -1.51 2.55
CA SER A 154 -39.20 -2.33 3.18
C SER A 154 -39.76 -3.67 3.69
N VAL A 155 -40.94 -3.67 4.29
CA VAL A 155 -41.63 -4.89 4.74
C VAL A 155 -42.03 -5.77 3.55
N GLN A 156 -42.57 -5.19 2.49
CA GLN A 156 -42.89 -5.93 1.26
C GLN A 156 -41.64 -6.51 0.58
N PHE A 157 -40.56 -5.73 0.54
CA PHE A 157 -39.27 -6.20 0.04
C PHE A 157 -38.72 -7.35 0.88
N ALA A 158 -38.71 -7.22 2.21
CA ALA A 158 -38.25 -8.26 3.12
C ALA A 158 -39.08 -9.55 2.98
N ASN A 159 -40.41 -9.43 2.87
CA ASN A 159 -41.29 -10.59 2.71
C ASN A 159 -41.12 -11.31 1.35
N LYS A 160 -40.74 -10.58 0.30
CA LYS A 160 -40.52 -11.15 -1.05
C LYS A 160 -39.10 -11.67 -1.25
N ASN A 161 -38.14 -11.27 -0.42
CA ASN A 161 -36.73 -11.57 -0.62
C ASN A 161 -36.32 -12.78 0.25
N PRO A 162 -35.92 -13.92 -0.38
CA PRO A 162 -35.53 -15.15 0.32
C PRO A 162 -34.37 -15.03 1.31
N LEU A 163 -33.64 -13.90 1.31
CA LEU A 163 -32.62 -13.59 2.32
C LEU A 163 -33.20 -13.28 3.70
N PHE A 164 -34.39 -12.66 3.76
CA PHE A 164 -35.00 -12.24 5.04
C PHE A 164 -36.07 -13.20 5.55
N LYS A 165 -36.59 -14.07 4.68
CA LYS A 165 -37.58 -15.10 5.04
C LYS A 165 -37.21 -16.44 4.38
N PRO A 166 -36.70 -17.43 5.15
CA PRO A 166 -36.29 -18.71 4.59
C PRO A 166 -37.40 -19.40 3.79
N VAL A 167 -37.08 -19.86 2.58
CA VAL A 167 -38.03 -20.56 1.70
C VAL A 167 -37.90 -22.07 1.93
N ARG A 168 -39.02 -22.75 2.18
CA ARG A 168 -39.04 -24.20 2.37
C ARG A 168 -39.10 -24.91 1.01
N LEU A 169 -38.13 -25.77 0.73
CA LEU A 169 -38.08 -26.53 -0.52
C LEU A 169 -38.96 -27.78 -0.45
N ASP A 170 -39.48 -28.18 -1.60
CA ASP A 170 -40.20 -29.43 -1.82
C ASP A 170 -39.44 -30.34 -2.80
N ALA A 171 -39.89 -31.58 -2.95
CA ALA A 171 -39.24 -32.59 -3.80
C ALA A 171 -39.27 -32.28 -5.31
N SER A 172 -40.07 -31.29 -5.75
CA SER A 172 -40.18 -30.89 -7.16
C SER A 172 -39.24 -29.75 -7.55
N THR A 173 -38.53 -29.17 -6.56
CA THR A 173 -37.60 -28.06 -6.82
C THR A 173 -36.42 -28.51 -7.68
N ILE A 174 -36.13 -27.79 -8.76
CA ILE A 174 -34.94 -28.03 -9.58
C ILE A 174 -33.77 -27.23 -9.00
N ILE A 175 -32.87 -27.88 -8.26
CA ILE A 175 -31.76 -27.19 -7.56
C ILE A 175 -30.86 -26.40 -8.52
N ASP A 176 -30.68 -26.86 -9.76
CA ASP A 176 -29.83 -26.19 -10.75
C ASP A 176 -30.40 -24.87 -11.29
N GLU A 177 -31.71 -24.67 -11.15
CA GLU A 177 -32.42 -23.43 -11.52
C GLU A 177 -32.47 -22.43 -10.36
N LEU A 178 -32.19 -22.89 -9.14
CA LEU A 178 -32.23 -22.07 -7.92
C LEU A 178 -31.02 -21.13 -7.85
N THR A 179 -31.16 -19.97 -8.49
CA THR A 179 -30.10 -18.97 -8.67
C THR A 179 -30.34 -17.65 -7.94
N THR A 180 -31.54 -17.43 -7.41
CA THR A 180 -31.88 -16.26 -6.60
C THR A 180 -31.16 -16.32 -5.26
N ALA A 181 -30.48 -15.25 -4.87
CA ALA A 181 -29.82 -15.18 -3.57
C ALA A 181 -30.84 -15.35 -2.43
N GLY A 182 -30.53 -16.22 -1.46
CA GLY A 182 -31.51 -16.61 -0.46
C GLY A 182 -31.08 -17.74 0.48
N ILE A 183 -31.88 -17.92 1.53
CA ILE A 183 -31.78 -19.05 2.45
C ILE A 183 -32.96 -20.01 2.19
N TYR A 184 -32.64 -21.26 1.91
CA TYR A 184 -33.61 -22.30 1.56
C TYR A 184 -33.50 -23.46 2.53
N HIS A 185 -34.62 -23.87 3.12
CA HIS A 185 -34.68 -24.95 4.07
C HIS A 185 -35.13 -26.25 3.39
N VAL A 186 -34.32 -27.30 3.50
CA VAL A 186 -34.63 -28.65 3.04
C VAL A 186 -35.18 -29.42 4.24
N PRO A 187 -36.49 -29.72 4.31
CA PRO A 187 -37.11 -30.05 5.58
C PRO A 187 -37.00 -31.52 5.99
N GLN A 188 -36.68 -32.45 5.08
CA GLN A 188 -36.64 -33.90 5.35
C GLN A 188 -35.63 -34.63 4.45
N ASP A 189 -35.06 -35.73 4.97
CA ASP A 189 -34.04 -36.55 4.29
C ASP A 189 -34.50 -37.07 2.90
N PRO A 190 -35.76 -37.56 2.72
CA PRO A 190 -36.23 -37.98 1.40
C PRO A 190 -36.26 -36.85 0.37
N ILE A 191 -36.52 -35.61 0.82
CA ILE A 191 -36.51 -34.44 -0.05
C ILE A 191 -35.07 -34.13 -0.48
N ALA A 192 -34.10 -34.11 0.45
CA ALA A 192 -32.69 -33.92 0.13
C ALA A 192 -32.19 -34.92 -0.93
N LYS A 193 -32.58 -36.20 -0.76
CA LYS A 193 -32.28 -37.26 -1.72
C LYS A 193 -32.94 -37.03 -3.09
N SER A 194 -34.22 -36.65 -3.12
CA SER A 194 -34.95 -36.38 -4.38
C SER A 194 -34.38 -35.19 -5.14
N LEU A 195 -33.84 -34.20 -4.42
CA LEU A 195 -33.23 -32.99 -4.97
C LEU A 195 -31.80 -33.20 -5.49
N GLY A 196 -31.22 -34.40 -5.30
CA GLY A 196 -29.84 -34.69 -5.73
C GLY A 196 -28.78 -33.89 -4.97
N LEU A 197 -29.06 -33.52 -3.72
CA LEU A 197 -28.10 -32.82 -2.86
C LEU A 197 -26.91 -33.75 -2.50
N PRO A 198 -25.72 -33.18 -2.19
CA PRO A 198 -24.51 -33.96 -1.95
C PRO A 198 -24.54 -34.78 -0.65
N SER A 199 -25.55 -34.56 0.20
CA SER A 199 -25.89 -35.38 1.35
C SER A 199 -27.37 -35.73 1.29
N ALA A 200 -27.71 -36.98 1.60
CA ALA A 200 -29.10 -37.45 1.68
C ALA A 200 -29.81 -37.00 2.97
N LEU A 201 -29.15 -36.20 3.80
CA LEU A 201 -29.68 -35.65 5.04
C LEU A 201 -30.32 -34.28 4.78
N HIS A 202 -31.39 -33.98 5.49
CA HIS A 202 -32.01 -32.65 5.48
C HIS A 202 -31.07 -31.56 6.04
N GLY A 203 -31.38 -30.30 5.77
CA GLY A 203 -30.49 -29.19 6.12
C GLY A 203 -30.89 -27.87 5.51
N GLN A 204 -29.90 -27.01 5.29
CA GLN A 204 -30.07 -25.66 4.75
C GLN A 204 -29.23 -25.48 3.49
N LEU A 205 -29.85 -24.99 2.42
CA LEU A 205 -29.21 -24.56 1.19
C LEU A 205 -29.18 -23.03 1.16
N THR A 206 -28.01 -22.45 1.04
CA THR A 206 -27.81 -21.01 0.85
C THR A 206 -27.39 -20.76 -0.59
N VAL A 207 -28.05 -19.82 -1.26
CA VAL A 207 -27.67 -19.34 -2.60
C VAL A 207 -27.13 -17.92 -2.46
N SER A 208 -25.97 -17.65 -3.02
CA SER A 208 -25.35 -16.31 -3.02
C SER A 208 -24.67 -16.04 -4.36
N GLY A 209 -24.47 -14.77 -4.74
CA GLY A 209 -23.84 -14.46 -6.02
C GLY A 209 -24.17 -13.08 -6.57
N TYR A 210 -23.33 -12.58 -7.47
CA TYR A 210 -23.51 -11.31 -8.16
C TYR A 210 -24.00 -11.58 -9.58
N THR A 211 -25.22 -11.15 -9.91
CA THR A 211 -25.65 -11.00 -11.29
C THR A 211 -25.40 -9.57 -11.70
N GLN A 212 -24.27 -9.28 -12.36
CA GLN A 212 -24.14 -8.04 -13.14
C GLN A 212 -24.55 -8.33 -14.58
N PRO A 213 -25.70 -7.83 -15.05
CA PRO A 213 -25.94 -7.74 -16.49
C PRO A 213 -24.87 -6.81 -17.11
N PRO A 214 -24.21 -7.17 -18.23
CA PRO A 214 -24.50 -8.27 -19.15
C PRO A 214 -23.41 -9.34 -19.25
N LYS A 215 -22.39 -9.39 -18.38
CA LYS A 215 -21.22 -10.27 -18.58
C LYS A 215 -20.79 -10.97 -17.29
N SER A 216 -20.99 -12.29 -17.25
CA SER A 216 -20.57 -13.27 -16.23
C SER A 216 -21.01 -12.99 -14.80
N GLY A 217 -22.22 -13.43 -14.44
CA GLY A 217 -22.59 -13.61 -13.03
C GLY A 217 -22.13 -14.98 -12.52
N PHE A 218 -21.63 -15.04 -11.28
CA PHE A 218 -21.33 -16.28 -10.57
C PHE A 218 -22.42 -16.52 -9.53
N VAL A 219 -22.94 -17.76 -9.47
CA VAL A 219 -23.87 -18.19 -8.43
C VAL A 219 -23.20 -19.27 -7.60
N PHE A 220 -23.20 -19.11 -6.28
CA PHE A 220 -22.74 -20.08 -5.31
C PHE A 220 -23.94 -20.73 -4.65
N GLN A 221 -23.85 -22.05 -4.47
CA GLN A 221 -24.75 -22.81 -3.64
C GLN A 221 -23.94 -23.46 -2.54
N THR A 222 -24.36 -23.29 -1.29
CA THR A 222 -23.77 -23.92 -0.12
C THR A 222 -24.84 -24.73 0.61
N PHE A 223 -24.68 -26.04 0.69
CA PHE A 223 -25.56 -26.91 1.45
C PHE A 223 -24.90 -27.32 2.76
N MET A 224 -25.58 -27.09 3.87
CA MET A 224 -25.20 -27.58 5.19
C MET A 224 -26.22 -28.61 5.65
N ASP A 225 -25.80 -29.85 5.83
CA ASP A 225 -26.69 -30.89 6.33
C ASP A 225 -26.80 -30.87 7.87
N ARG A 226 -27.80 -31.57 8.41
CA ARG A 226 -28.03 -31.65 9.87
C ARG A 226 -26.88 -32.26 10.67
N ALA A 227 -25.96 -32.99 10.00
CA ALA A 227 -24.82 -33.63 10.64
C ALA A 227 -23.57 -32.72 10.63
N GLY A 228 -23.69 -31.49 10.12
CA GLY A 228 -22.61 -30.52 10.03
C GLY A 228 -21.73 -30.70 8.79
N GLY A 229 -22.13 -31.55 7.84
CA GLY A 229 -21.50 -31.64 6.53
C GLY A 229 -21.76 -30.35 5.74
N VAL A 230 -20.69 -29.72 5.25
CA VAL A 230 -20.78 -28.48 4.46
C VAL A 230 -20.27 -28.74 3.06
N PHE A 231 -21.12 -28.45 2.09
CA PHE A 231 -20.89 -28.65 0.66
C PHE A 231 -21.14 -27.35 -0.07
N PHE A 232 -20.40 -27.09 -1.14
CA PHE A 232 -20.58 -25.93 -1.98
C PHE A 232 -20.32 -26.26 -3.46
N ARG A 233 -20.96 -25.51 -4.36
CA ARG A 233 -20.68 -25.53 -5.80
C ARG A 233 -20.92 -24.15 -6.40
N THR A 234 -20.35 -23.93 -7.58
CA THR A 234 -20.44 -22.65 -8.29
C THR A 234 -21.00 -22.86 -9.69
N LYS A 235 -21.90 -21.96 -10.12
CA LYS A 235 -22.37 -21.87 -11.50
C LYS A 235 -21.54 -20.82 -12.23
N GLU A 236 -20.89 -21.25 -13.31
CA GLU A 236 -20.20 -20.39 -14.27
C GLU A 236 -20.93 -20.44 -15.62
N ALA A 237 -20.42 -19.72 -16.63
CA ALA A 237 -21.01 -19.74 -17.98
C ALA A 237 -21.13 -21.15 -18.58
N ALA A 238 -20.26 -22.08 -18.18
CA ALA A 238 -20.22 -23.46 -18.66
C ALA A 238 -21.17 -24.42 -17.91
N GLY A 239 -21.86 -23.96 -16.85
CA GLY A 239 -22.74 -24.78 -16.01
C GLY A 239 -22.33 -24.84 -14.54
N TRP A 240 -22.92 -25.78 -13.79
CA TRP A 240 -22.59 -25.99 -12.38
C TRP A 240 -21.33 -26.85 -12.23
N SER A 241 -20.44 -26.45 -11.32
CA SER A 241 -19.38 -27.33 -10.83
C SER A 241 -19.98 -28.49 -10.04
N VAL A 242 -19.19 -29.55 -9.87
CA VAL A 242 -19.50 -30.60 -8.89
C VAL A 242 -19.54 -30.00 -7.47
N TRP A 243 -20.27 -30.65 -6.58
CA TRP A 243 -20.27 -30.32 -5.15
C TRP A 243 -18.91 -30.65 -4.54
N ASN A 244 -18.31 -29.67 -3.86
CA ASN A 244 -17.10 -29.79 -3.06
C ASN A 244 -17.44 -29.59 -1.59
N GLY A 245 -16.86 -30.37 -0.68
CA GLY A 245 -17.21 -30.21 0.74
C GLY A 245 -16.56 -31.24 1.64
N ASN A 246 -16.48 -30.90 2.93
CA ASN A 246 -15.99 -31.82 3.94
C ASN A 246 -17.17 -32.59 4.51
N THR A 247 -17.20 -33.90 4.25
CA THR A 247 -18.01 -34.84 5.03
C THR A 247 -17.18 -35.40 6.18
N TYR A 248 -17.66 -35.30 7.42
CA TYR A 248 -17.21 -36.19 8.50
C TYR A 248 -17.88 -37.56 8.29
N GLN A 249 -17.29 -38.43 7.45
CA GLN A 249 -17.82 -39.78 7.24
C GLN A 249 -17.22 -40.76 8.23
N VAL A 250 -18.05 -41.65 8.78
CA VAL A 250 -17.59 -42.80 9.56
C VAL A 250 -17.37 -43.97 8.59
N ILE A 251 -16.15 -44.51 8.52
CA ILE A 251 -15.86 -45.70 7.72
C ILE A 251 -16.50 -46.91 8.41
N SER A 252 -17.45 -47.55 7.72
CA SER A 252 -18.16 -48.73 8.21
C SER A 252 -17.26 -49.98 8.22
N PRO A 253 -17.45 -50.94 9.15
CA PRO A 253 -16.70 -52.21 9.21
C PRO A 253 -16.76 -53.11 7.97
N SER A 254 -17.71 -52.86 7.05
CA SER A 254 -17.90 -53.64 5.83
C SER A 254 -16.83 -53.30 4.76
N ASN A 255 -15.67 -53.96 4.83
CA ASN A 255 -14.68 -54.15 3.75
C ASN A 255 -14.25 -52.90 2.96
N THR A 256 -13.68 -51.87 3.60
CA THR A 256 -13.05 -50.76 2.84
C THR A 256 -11.53 -50.84 2.95
N ASN A 257 -10.86 -51.19 1.85
CA ASN A 257 -9.42 -50.95 1.68
C ASN A 257 -9.21 -49.43 1.58
N LEU A 258 -8.26 -48.86 2.35
CA LEU A 258 -7.97 -47.43 2.31
C LEU A 258 -7.57 -46.94 0.90
N ASP A 259 -7.06 -47.82 0.05
CA ASP A 259 -6.74 -47.51 -1.36
C ASP A 259 -7.97 -47.04 -2.16
N LEU A 260 -9.17 -47.44 -1.74
CA LEU A 260 -10.44 -47.11 -2.39
C LEU A 260 -11.00 -45.75 -1.95
N ILE A 261 -10.45 -45.15 -0.88
CA ILE A 261 -10.92 -43.87 -0.34
C ILE A 261 -10.15 -42.74 -0.99
N ILE A 262 -10.64 -42.31 -2.15
CA ILE A 262 -9.97 -41.33 -3.01
C ILE A 262 -10.66 -39.96 -3.00
N ILE A 263 -11.89 -39.89 -2.47
CA ILE A 263 -12.64 -38.65 -2.36
C ILE A 263 -11.99 -37.78 -1.29
N GLN A 264 -11.79 -36.50 -1.59
CA GLN A 264 -11.22 -35.54 -0.65
C GLN A 264 -12.16 -35.37 0.57
N GLY A 265 -11.60 -35.49 1.77
CA GLY A 265 -12.38 -35.40 3.02
C GLY A 265 -11.65 -35.97 4.23
N ASN A 266 -12.31 -35.89 5.39
CA ASN A 266 -11.84 -36.48 6.65
C ASN A 266 -12.77 -37.63 7.05
N TYR A 267 -12.16 -38.78 7.36
CA TYR A 267 -12.86 -40.04 7.58
C TYR A 267 -12.49 -40.61 8.95
N ASN A 268 -13.48 -40.99 9.76
CA ASN A 268 -13.23 -41.65 11.03
C ASN A 268 -13.12 -43.17 10.85
N ILE A 269 -11.96 -43.73 11.22
CA ILE A 269 -11.63 -45.16 11.18
C ILE A 269 -11.91 -45.74 12.56
N ARG A 270 -12.94 -46.57 12.69
CA ARG A 270 -13.27 -47.21 13.96
C ARG A 270 -12.32 -48.36 14.28
N SER A 271 -12.06 -48.59 15.57
CA SER A 271 -11.23 -49.69 16.09
C SER A 271 -11.64 -51.08 15.57
N ALA A 272 -12.94 -51.32 15.40
CA ALA A 272 -13.49 -52.55 14.83
C ALA A 272 -13.10 -52.76 13.36
N VAL A 273 -12.80 -51.70 12.60
CA VAL A 273 -12.35 -51.77 11.20
C VAL A 273 -10.89 -52.27 11.11
N VAL A 274 -10.10 -52.01 12.16
CA VAL A 274 -8.65 -52.26 12.19
C VAL A 274 -8.29 -53.67 12.70
N LYS A 275 -9.16 -54.31 13.50
CA LYS A 275 -8.86 -55.59 14.15
C LYS A 275 -8.88 -56.82 13.22
N ASP A 276 -9.69 -56.82 12.17
CA ASP A 276 -10.03 -58.10 11.49
C ASP A 276 -9.17 -58.43 10.26
N ASP A 277 -8.45 -57.47 9.65
CA ASP A 277 -7.58 -57.75 8.49
C ASP A 277 -6.73 -56.52 8.08
N ALA A 278 -5.87 -56.02 8.97
CA ALA A 278 -5.12 -54.77 8.73
C ALA A 278 -4.24 -54.81 7.46
N GLU A 279 -3.68 -55.99 7.11
CA GLU A 279 -2.92 -56.22 5.87
C GLU A 279 -3.78 -56.12 4.61
N LYS A 280 -4.99 -56.71 4.59
CA LYS A 280 -5.90 -56.60 3.44
C LYS A 280 -6.53 -55.22 3.28
N ARG A 281 -6.46 -54.37 4.31
CA ARG A 281 -7.08 -53.04 4.35
C ARG A 281 -6.10 -51.88 4.15
N ASN A 282 -4.81 -52.19 3.94
CA ASN A 282 -3.71 -51.25 3.71
C ASN A 282 -3.59 -50.15 4.81
N TYR A 283 -3.81 -50.54 6.06
CA TYR A 283 -3.74 -49.64 7.21
C TYR A 283 -2.31 -49.56 7.77
N PRO A 284 -1.73 -48.36 8.00
CA PRO A 284 -0.31 -48.22 8.35
C PRO A 284 0.08 -48.71 9.75
N PHE A 285 -0.89 -48.99 10.64
CA PHE A 285 -0.64 -49.39 12.02
C PHE A 285 -1.21 -50.78 12.33
N PHE A 286 -0.47 -51.83 11.97
CA PHE A 286 -0.89 -53.23 12.15
C PHE A 286 -0.99 -53.65 13.63
N GLY A 287 -1.99 -54.48 13.96
CA GLY A 287 -2.00 -55.35 15.14
C GLY A 287 -2.54 -54.79 16.46
N VAL A 288 -3.15 -53.59 16.52
CA VAL A 288 -3.56 -52.99 17.82
C VAL A 288 -4.99 -52.45 17.91
N GLY A 289 -5.81 -52.53 16.86
CA GLY A 289 -7.23 -52.18 16.94
C GLY A 289 -7.51 -50.73 17.38
N SER A 290 -6.59 -49.79 17.14
CA SER A 290 -6.79 -48.37 17.46
C SER A 290 -7.67 -47.70 16.40
N SER A 291 -8.63 -46.88 16.84
CA SER A 291 -9.33 -45.96 15.95
C SER A 291 -8.39 -44.85 15.46
N GLY A 292 -8.68 -44.28 14.30
CA GLY A 292 -7.92 -43.19 13.72
C GLY A 292 -8.78 -42.28 12.84
N GLU A 293 -8.16 -41.25 12.28
CA GLU A 293 -8.73 -40.34 11.30
C GLU A 293 -7.90 -40.45 10.01
N LEU A 294 -8.55 -40.66 8.87
CA LEU A 294 -7.95 -40.58 7.55
C LEU A 294 -8.34 -39.23 6.93
N ALA A 295 -7.36 -38.41 6.59
CA ALA A 295 -7.53 -37.26 5.71
C ALA A 295 -7.10 -37.63 4.28
N VAL A 296 -7.93 -37.30 3.30
CA VAL A 296 -7.65 -37.47 1.87
C VAL A 296 -7.65 -36.09 1.21
N GLN A 297 -6.58 -35.76 0.49
CA GLN A 297 -6.42 -34.45 -0.16
C GLN A 297 -5.88 -34.62 -1.57
N TYR A 298 -6.44 -33.89 -2.55
CA TYR A 298 -5.82 -33.78 -3.87
C TYR A 298 -4.65 -32.78 -3.82
N SER A 299 -3.54 -33.10 -4.50
CA SER A 299 -2.46 -32.13 -4.66
C SER A 299 -2.93 -30.96 -5.52
N ARG A 300 -2.80 -29.73 -5.01
CA ARG A 300 -3.18 -28.51 -5.77
C ARG A 300 -2.36 -28.31 -7.04
N GLU A 301 -1.15 -28.85 -7.10
CA GLU A 301 -0.23 -28.64 -8.23
C GLU A 301 -0.42 -29.70 -9.33
N HIS A 302 -1.01 -30.84 -8.99
CA HIS A 302 -1.24 -31.94 -9.91
C HIS A 302 -2.58 -32.60 -9.60
N LEU A 303 -3.60 -32.37 -10.43
CA LEU A 303 -4.90 -33.08 -10.40
C LEU A 303 -4.75 -34.61 -10.55
N SER A 304 -3.53 -35.10 -10.76
CA SER A 304 -3.16 -36.51 -10.91
C SER A 304 -2.58 -37.16 -9.64
N SER A 305 -2.55 -36.48 -8.48
CA SER A 305 -2.09 -37.11 -7.24
C SER A 305 -2.99 -36.88 -6.02
N ILE A 306 -3.07 -37.93 -5.20
CA ILE A 306 -3.92 -38.04 -4.01
C ILE A 306 -3.04 -38.29 -2.80
N ASN A 307 -3.14 -37.44 -1.78
CA ASN A 307 -2.45 -37.61 -0.52
C ASN A 307 -3.40 -38.21 0.51
N GLN A 308 -2.94 -39.23 1.23
CA GLN A 308 -3.66 -39.79 2.37
C GLN A 308 -2.81 -39.63 3.62
N THR A 309 -3.44 -39.21 4.72
CA THR A 309 -2.82 -39.10 6.04
C THR A 309 -3.70 -39.79 7.08
N VAL A 310 -3.17 -40.79 7.77
CA VAL A 310 -3.83 -41.45 8.90
C VAL A 310 -3.22 -40.96 10.20
N THR A 311 -4.08 -40.46 11.09
CA THR A 311 -3.73 -40.05 12.46
C THR A 311 -4.43 -40.97 13.45
N SER A 312 -3.71 -41.56 14.39
CA SER A 312 -4.29 -42.39 15.45
C SER A 312 -3.54 -42.22 16.76
N SER A 313 -4.05 -42.80 17.84
CA SER A 313 -3.31 -42.89 19.11
C SER A 313 -1.99 -43.66 19.00
N GLN A 314 -1.78 -44.40 17.91
CA GLN A 314 -0.57 -45.18 17.66
C GLN A 314 0.43 -44.46 16.75
N GLY A 315 0.11 -43.30 16.18
CA GLY A 315 1.01 -42.62 15.26
C GLY A 315 0.34 -41.79 14.19
N VAL A 316 1.17 -41.20 13.33
CA VAL A 316 0.76 -40.49 12.12
C VAL A 316 1.51 -41.05 10.93
N ALA A 317 0.79 -41.39 9.86
CA ALA A 317 1.36 -41.94 8.64
C ALA A 317 0.73 -41.26 7.42
N SER A 318 1.51 -41.06 6.36
CA SER A 318 1.07 -40.45 5.12
C SER A 318 1.59 -41.21 3.91
N ARG A 319 0.90 -41.10 2.78
CA ARG A 319 1.35 -41.63 1.48
C ARG A 319 0.76 -40.83 0.33
N VAL A 320 1.35 -41.01 -0.85
CA VAL A 320 0.92 -40.35 -2.08
C VAL A 320 0.51 -41.41 -3.10
N GLY A 321 -0.67 -41.28 -3.68
CA GLY A 321 -1.15 -42.03 -4.83
C GLY A 321 -1.01 -41.20 -6.10
N SER A 322 -0.49 -41.79 -7.17
CA SER A 322 -0.41 -41.14 -8.49
C SER A 322 -1.30 -41.86 -9.49
N LEU A 323 -2.10 -41.12 -10.24
CA LEU A 323 -2.98 -41.67 -11.28
C LEU A 323 -2.14 -42.11 -12.50
N LYS A 324 -2.26 -43.37 -12.92
CA LYS A 324 -1.64 -43.91 -14.14
C LYS A 324 -2.70 -44.66 -14.94
N GLY A 325 -3.38 -43.94 -15.85
CA GLY A 325 -4.58 -44.46 -16.52
C GLY A 325 -5.78 -44.38 -15.57
N ASP A 326 -6.57 -45.46 -15.48
CA ASP A 326 -7.72 -45.58 -14.57
C ASP A 326 -7.34 -46.14 -13.18
N GLU A 327 -6.04 -46.38 -12.94
CA GLU A 327 -5.52 -46.97 -11.70
C GLU A 327 -4.69 -45.95 -10.90
N ILE A 328 -4.76 -46.04 -9.57
CA ILE A 328 -3.93 -45.23 -8.65
C ILE A 328 -2.80 -46.09 -8.12
N ILE A 329 -1.56 -45.67 -8.40
CA ILE A 329 -0.36 -46.29 -7.87
C ILE A 329 0.01 -45.60 -6.56
N TRP A 330 -0.20 -46.29 -5.43
CA TRP A 330 0.14 -45.80 -4.10
C TRP A 330 1.61 -46.01 -3.77
N GLN A 331 2.26 -44.96 -3.26
CA GLN A 331 3.55 -45.09 -2.58
C GLN A 331 3.38 -45.76 -1.21
N PRO A 332 4.45 -46.36 -0.66
CA PRO A 332 4.44 -46.87 0.71
C PRO A 332 4.08 -45.81 1.73
N TRP A 333 3.49 -46.22 2.84
CA TRP A 333 3.25 -45.35 3.99
C TRP A 333 4.58 -44.90 4.61
N SER A 334 4.66 -43.60 4.91
CA SER A 334 5.77 -42.96 5.61
C SER A 334 5.24 -42.23 6.84
N GLY A 335 5.91 -42.34 7.98
CA GLY A 335 5.44 -41.68 9.20
C GLY A 335 6.03 -42.25 10.48
N VAL A 336 5.38 -41.97 11.60
CA VAL A 336 5.82 -42.37 12.94
C VAL A 336 4.78 -43.23 13.63
N ARG A 337 5.23 -44.32 14.25
CA ARG A 337 4.45 -45.16 15.16
C ARG A 337 4.98 -45.01 16.59
N TYR A 338 4.09 -44.82 17.54
CA TYR A 338 4.39 -44.81 18.97
C TYR A 338 4.26 -46.25 19.52
N GLU A 339 5.38 -46.90 19.83
CA GLU A 339 5.41 -48.21 20.49
C GLU A 339 6.23 -48.13 21.79
N ASN A 340 5.64 -48.46 22.95
CA ASN A 340 6.35 -48.60 24.23
C ASN A 340 7.35 -47.46 24.54
N ASN A 341 6.90 -46.20 24.47
CA ASN A 341 7.73 -44.99 24.65
C ASN A 341 8.87 -44.80 23.63
N SER A 342 8.84 -45.52 22.50
CA SER A 342 9.76 -45.37 21.37
C SER A 342 9.01 -44.94 20.11
N ILE A 343 9.63 -44.05 19.33
CA ILE A 343 9.13 -43.62 18.03
C ILE A 343 9.79 -44.52 16.98
N LYS A 344 9.00 -45.32 16.26
CA LYS A 344 9.46 -46.12 15.13
C LYS A 344 8.99 -45.50 13.84
N ASN A 345 9.83 -45.51 12.80
CA ASN A 345 9.41 -45.03 11.49
C ASN A 345 8.53 -46.10 10.83
N VAL A 346 7.37 -45.71 10.33
CA VAL A 346 6.45 -46.60 9.59
C VAL A 346 7.15 -47.16 8.33
N SER A 347 8.07 -46.41 7.73
CA SER A 347 8.90 -46.87 6.60
C SER A 347 10.05 -47.81 7.01
N THR A 348 10.34 -47.97 8.31
CA THR A 348 11.32 -48.97 8.80
C THR A 348 10.68 -50.29 9.21
N LEU A 349 9.34 -50.34 9.29
CA LEU A 349 8.58 -51.59 9.44
C LEU A 349 8.25 -52.25 8.08
N LEU A 350 8.47 -51.52 6.99
CA LEU A 350 8.41 -52.00 5.61
C LEU A 350 9.81 -51.82 5.02
N GLU A 351 10.67 -52.84 5.11
CA GLU A 351 12.05 -52.81 4.59
C GLU A 351 12.11 -52.51 3.08
N ILE A 352 12.06 -51.25 2.65
CA ILE A 352 12.44 -50.84 1.29
C ILE A 352 13.04 -49.42 1.29
N GLY A 353 14.34 -49.33 0.97
CA GLY A 353 14.91 -48.21 0.21
C GLY A 353 15.54 -47.05 1.00
N GLN A 354 16.87 -46.97 0.94
CA GLN A 354 17.74 -45.95 1.53
C GLN A 354 17.34 -44.50 1.16
N VAL A 355 16.79 -43.76 2.12
CA VAL A 355 16.86 -42.29 2.13
C VAL A 355 17.77 -41.92 3.29
N ASN A 356 18.87 -41.18 3.03
CA ASN A 356 19.80 -40.73 4.06
C ASN A 356 19.06 -39.85 5.08
N GLN A 357 18.66 -40.45 6.21
CA GLN A 357 18.07 -39.76 7.35
C GLN A 357 19.18 -39.37 8.33
N LYS A 358 19.36 -38.07 8.58
CA LYS A 358 20.36 -37.55 9.53
C LYS A 358 19.69 -36.70 10.60
N ILE A 359 20.02 -36.95 11.87
CA ILE A 359 19.59 -36.11 13.00
C ILE A 359 20.58 -34.95 13.13
N ILE A 360 20.07 -33.72 13.07
CA ILE A 360 20.82 -32.48 13.20
C ILE A 360 20.74 -32.02 14.66
N LYS A 361 21.89 -32.02 15.35
CA LYS A 361 21.98 -31.62 16.76
C LYS A 361 22.50 -30.20 16.92
N ASP A 362 23.33 -29.75 15.99
CA ASP A 362 23.90 -28.41 15.92
C ASP A 362 24.02 -27.92 14.48
N MET A 363 24.36 -26.64 14.27
CA MET A 363 24.48 -26.07 12.92
C MET A 363 25.70 -26.56 12.15
N SER A 364 26.73 -27.13 12.80
CA SER A 364 27.89 -27.68 12.10
C SER A 364 27.50 -28.88 11.23
N ASP A 365 26.45 -29.62 11.62
CA ASP A 365 25.87 -30.69 10.81
C ASP A 365 25.28 -30.21 9.46
N LEU A 366 24.98 -28.90 9.34
CA LEU A 366 24.50 -28.22 8.14
C LEU A 366 25.50 -27.16 7.63
N ASN A 367 26.79 -27.31 7.95
CA ASN A 367 27.85 -26.36 7.55
C ASN A 367 27.58 -24.89 7.99
N GLY A 368 26.97 -24.72 9.16
CA GLY A 368 26.78 -23.42 9.80
C GLY A 368 25.53 -22.63 9.39
N HIS A 369 24.85 -22.98 8.27
CA HIS A 369 23.65 -22.28 7.83
C HIS A 369 22.74 -23.17 6.96
N LEU A 370 21.42 -23.00 7.05
CA LEU A 370 20.45 -23.81 6.30
C LEU A 370 20.64 -23.75 4.78
N ASP A 371 21.09 -22.61 4.25
CA ASP A 371 21.41 -22.42 2.83
C ASP A 371 22.52 -23.33 2.33
N LYS A 372 23.34 -23.90 3.23
CA LYS A 372 24.41 -24.85 2.90
C LYS A 372 23.93 -26.31 2.93
N ALA A 373 22.68 -26.57 3.35
CA ALA A 373 22.08 -27.89 3.30
C ALA A 373 21.65 -28.23 1.86
N ILE A 374 22.62 -28.65 1.04
CA ILE A 374 22.43 -28.88 -0.41
C ILE A 374 22.51 -30.36 -0.84
N VAL A 375 22.63 -31.27 0.12
CA VAL A 375 22.74 -32.72 -0.09
C VAL A 375 21.36 -33.34 0.06
N ASP A 376 21.02 -34.27 -0.83
CA ASP A 376 19.74 -34.96 -0.79
C ASP A 376 19.58 -35.76 0.50
N GLY A 377 18.47 -35.53 1.20
CA GLY A 377 18.24 -36.17 2.48
C GLY A 377 17.02 -35.65 3.21
N LEU A 378 16.65 -36.40 4.25
CA LEU A 378 15.66 -36.01 5.24
C LEU A 378 16.39 -35.75 6.57
N TYR A 379 16.35 -34.51 7.02
CA TYR A 379 17.05 -34.04 8.19
C TYR A 379 16.07 -33.77 9.32
N GLN A 380 16.24 -34.46 10.45
CA GLN A 380 15.45 -34.20 11.64
C GLN A 380 16.19 -33.19 12.51
N VAL A 381 15.57 -32.03 12.74
CA VAL A 381 16.13 -30.97 13.60
C VAL A 381 15.36 -30.99 14.91
N ASN A 382 16.04 -31.26 16.03
CA ASN A 382 15.38 -31.51 17.32
C ASN A 382 15.60 -30.41 18.37
N THR A 383 16.20 -29.27 17.99
CA THR A 383 16.50 -28.19 18.94
C THR A 383 16.13 -26.83 18.36
N GLY A 384 15.50 -25.98 19.19
CA GLY A 384 15.14 -24.62 18.79
C GLY A 384 16.32 -23.67 18.60
N SER A 385 17.49 -24.01 19.15
CA SER A 385 18.74 -23.30 18.88
C SER A 385 19.23 -23.48 17.44
N VAL A 386 18.95 -24.64 16.83
CA VAL A 386 19.27 -24.92 15.42
C VAL A 386 18.20 -24.33 14.50
N ALA A 387 16.92 -24.60 14.77
CA ALA A 387 15.80 -24.08 13.99
C ALA A 387 15.47 -22.61 14.33
N SER A 388 16.46 -21.72 14.16
CA SER A 388 16.38 -20.29 14.43
C SER A 388 16.44 -19.44 13.15
N ARG A 389 15.95 -18.19 13.21
CA ARG A 389 16.03 -17.26 12.07
C ARG A 389 17.47 -16.92 11.69
N ALA A 390 18.36 -16.80 12.67
CA ALA A 390 19.78 -16.51 12.43
C ALA A 390 20.47 -17.62 11.62
N ASN A 391 19.90 -18.82 11.62
CA ASN A 391 20.40 -19.98 10.89
C ASN A 391 19.67 -20.21 9.55
N GLY A 392 18.78 -19.30 9.14
CA GLY A 392 18.09 -19.34 7.85
C GLY A 392 16.73 -20.06 7.83
N PHE A 393 16.23 -20.53 8.98
CA PHE A 393 14.93 -21.21 9.05
C PHE A 393 13.76 -20.22 8.95
N PRO A 394 12.75 -20.51 8.11
CA PRO A 394 11.60 -19.62 7.92
C PRO A 394 10.59 -19.67 9.09
N ILE A 395 10.57 -20.79 9.82
CA ILE A 395 9.70 -21.01 10.98
C ILE A 395 10.57 -21.46 12.15
N VAL A 396 10.63 -20.63 13.20
CA VAL A 396 11.32 -20.98 14.45
C VAL A 396 10.49 -22.00 15.21
N ALA A 397 11.08 -23.15 15.54
CA ALA A 397 10.39 -24.25 16.21
C ALA A 397 11.36 -25.02 17.13
N THR A 398 10.83 -25.71 18.14
CA THR A 398 11.64 -26.62 18.98
C THR A 398 12.08 -27.88 18.25
N GLY A 399 11.53 -28.14 17.06
CA GLY A 399 11.98 -29.16 16.14
C GLY A 399 11.14 -29.23 14.86
N GLY A 400 11.59 -30.03 13.89
CA GLY A 400 10.95 -30.20 12.59
C GLY A 400 11.74 -31.10 11.64
N PHE A 401 11.22 -31.25 10.43
CA PHE A 401 11.81 -32.04 9.35
C PHE A 401 12.19 -31.13 8.19
N LEU A 402 13.47 -31.15 7.82
CA LEU A 402 13.98 -30.52 6.63
C LEU A 402 14.19 -31.59 5.55
N THR A 403 13.47 -31.49 4.44
CA THR A 403 13.73 -32.29 3.24
C THR A 403 14.53 -31.47 2.24
N VAL A 404 15.62 -32.03 1.74
CA VAL A 404 16.41 -31.47 0.65
C VAL A 404 16.37 -32.42 -0.54
N LYS A 405 16.01 -31.92 -1.72
CA LYS A 405 15.97 -32.69 -2.96
C LYS A 405 16.55 -31.92 -4.13
N ARG A 406 17.54 -32.50 -4.80
CA ARG A 406 18.11 -32.04 -6.05
C ARG A 406 17.40 -32.73 -7.20
N ASN A 407 17.04 -31.95 -8.22
CA ASN A 407 16.53 -32.50 -9.47
C ASN A 407 17.65 -32.60 -10.52
N ALA A 408 17.36 -33.28 -11.63
CA ALA A 408 18.32 -33.50 -12.72
C ALA A 408 18.81 -32.20 -13.39
N SER A 409 18.09 -31.08 -13.21
CA SER A 409 18.37 -29.77 -13.81
C SER A 409 19.23 -28.86 -12.93
N ALA A 410 19.92 -29.41 -11.92
CA ALA A 410 20.67 -28.65 -10.91
C ALA A 410 19.81 -27.67 -10.08
N ALA A 411 18.49 -27.82 -10.09
CA ALA A 411 17.63 -27.13 -9.14
C ALA A 411 17.56 -27.93 -7.85
N ILE A 412 17.50 -27.22 -6.73
CA ILE A 412 17.43 -27.79 -5.40
C ILE A 412 16.21 -27.27 -4.67
N HIS A 413 15.50 -28.17 -4.01
CA HIS A 413 14.29 -27.90 -3.26
C HIS A 413 14.57 -28.12 -1.78
N GLN A 414 14.12 -27.19 -0.96
CA GLN A 414 14.06 -27.37 0.48
C GLN A 414 12.62 -27.27 0.95
N VAL A 415 12.25 -28.18 1.85
CA VAL A 415 10.95 -28.20 2.51
C VAL A 415 11.19 -28.30 4.01
N TRP A 416 10.63 -27.39 4.79
CA TRP A 416 10.75 -27.30 6.24
C TRP A 416 9.38 -27.47 6.89
N GLU A 417 9.20 -28.57 7.61
CA GLU A 417 7.93 -28.95 8.25
C GLU A 417 8.08 -28.95 9.77
N THR A 418 7.16 -28.29 10.46
CA THR A 418 7.12 -28.21 11.93
C THR A 418 5.69 -28.38 12.42
N TYR A 419 5.50 -28.61 13.72
CA TYR A 419 4.16 -28.51 14.32
C TYR A 419 3.52 -27.12 14.14
N GLY A 420 4.34 -26.08 13.95
CA GLY A 420 3.89 -24.69 13.78
C GLY A 420 3.66 -24.27 12.34
N GLY A 421 3.82 -25.15 11.34
CA GLY A 421 3.61 -24.83 9.93
C GLY A 421 4.59 -25.48 8.97
N TYR A 422 4.45 -25.11 7.71
CA TYR A 422 5.12 -25.69 6.55
C TYR A 422 5.72 -24.57 5.69
N ALA A 423 6.98 -24.72 5.26
CA ALA A 423 7.59 -23.81 4.32
C ALA A 423 8.41 -24.55 3.27
N PHE A 424 8.51 -24.02 2.05
CA PHE A 424 9.32 -24.56 0.98
C PHE A 424 10.01 -23.44 0.18
N ARG A 425 11.12 -23.75 -0.44
CA ARG A 425 11.79 -22.91 -1.43
C ARG A 425 12.52 -23.76 -2.45
N TRP A 426 12.90 -23.16 -3.56
CA TRP A 426 13.81 -23.76 -4.53
C TRP A 426 14.98 -22.83 -4.80
N GLY A 427 16.07 -23.37 -5.34
CA GLY A 427 17.24 -22.62 -5.74
C GLY A 427 17.95 -23.28 -6.92
N SER A 428 18.86 -22.54 -7.55
CA SER A 428 19.74 -23.05 -8.60
C SER A 428 21.14 -23.28 -8.04
N LEU A 429 21.74 -24.45 -8.32
CA LEU A 429 23.10 -24.75 -7.93
C LEU A 429 24.11 -24.28 -8.98
N SER A 430 25.16 -23.60 -8.52
CA SER A 430 26.36 -23.30 -9.29
C SER A 430 27.58 -23.76 -8.47
N GLY A 431 28.05 -24.99 -8.74
CA GLY A 431 29.04 -25.67 -7.90
C GLY A 431 28.47 -26.03 -6.52
N ASP A 432 29.21 -25.74 -5.45
CA ASP A 432 28.80 -25.98 -4.05
C ASP A 432 27.97 -24.83 -3.45
N SER A 433 27.56 -23.86 -4.27
CA SER A 433 26.75 -22.73 -3.84
C SER A 433 25.38 -22.75 -4.51
N ALA A 434 24.33 -22.54 -3.71
CA ALA A 434 22.96 -22.42 -4.17
C ALA A 434 22.52 -20.95 -4.13
N THR A 435 21.89 -20.49 -5.20
CA THR A 435 21.13 -19.23 -5.22
C THR A 435 19.67 -19.55 -4.92
N TRP A 436 19.20 -19.16 -3.74
CA TRP A 436 17.87 -19.50 -3.24
C TRP A 436 16.81 -18.47 -3.62
N GLN A 437 15.64 -18.95 -4.00
CA GLN A 437 14.42 -18.14 -3.99
C GLN A 437 13.92 -17.95 -2.55
N PRO A 438 13.09 -16.92 -2.29
CA PRO A 438 12.46 -16.74 -1.00
C PRO A 438 11.65 -17.96 -0.56
N TRP A 439 11.55 -18.16 0.75
CA TRP A 439 10.66 -19.15 1.33
C TRP A 439 9.19 -18.81 1.05
N ARG A 440 8.39 -19.84 0.79
CA ARG A 440 6.94 -19.80 0.62
C ARG A 440 6.31 -20.84 1.53
N GLY A 441 5.02 -20.73 1.84
CA GLY A 441 4.30 -21.75 2.61
C GLY A 441 3.33 -21.12 3.60
N PHE A 442 3.05 -21.78 4.72
CA PHE A 442 2.17 -21.25 5.74
C PHE A 442 2.63 -21.54 7.18
N LYS A 443 2.44 -20.57 8.07
CA LYS A 443 2.61 -20.75 9.52
C LYS A 443 1.25 -20.84 10.21
N ASN A 444 1.10 -21.79 11.12
CA ASN A 444 -0.03 -21.87 12.05
C ASN A 444 0.28 -21.00 13.27
N SER A 445 -0.30 -19.80 13.34
CA SER A 445 -0.40 -19.05 14.59
C SER A 445 -1.86 -18.99 15.00
N ALA A 446 -2.21 -19.64 16.11
CA ALA A 446 -3.52 -19.53 16.77
C ALA A 446 -4.71 -19.41 15.79
N ASN A 447 -4.97 -20.46 14.99
CA ASN A 447 -6.06 -20.56 14.01
C ASN A 447 -5.99 -19.61 12.79
N SER A 448 -4.83 -19.04 12.46
CA SER A 448 -4.62 -18.30 11.20
C SER A 448 -3.47 -18.89 10.37
N ILE A 449 -3.74 -19.08 9.07
CA ILE A 449 -2.77 -19.49 8.05
C ILE A 449 -2.12 -18.20 7.51
N ILE A 450 -0.86 -17.95 7.83
CA ILE A 450 -0.09 -16.81 7.29
C ILE A 450 0.81 -17.31 6.17
N ASP A 451 0.70 -16.75 4.97
CA ASP A 451 1.60 -17.06 3.85
C ASP A 451 3.05 -16.63 4.18
N VAL A 452 4.01 -17.57 4.20
CA VAL A 452 5.42 -17.25 4.52
C VAL A 452 6.13 -16.53 3.37
N SER A 453 5.52 -16.44 2.18
CA SER A 453 5.98 -15.56 1.10
C SER A 453 5.55 -14.11 1.32
N GLN A 454 4.43 -13.90 2.03
CA GLN A 454 4.13 -12.68 2.76
C GLN A 454 4.77 -12.74 4.13
N GLN A 455 6.09 -12.94 4.18
CA GLN A 455 6.82 -12.45 5.33
C GLN A 455 6.42 -10.99 5.47
N ILE A 456 5.81 -10.67 6.61
CA ILE A 456 5.59 -9.31 7.07
C ILE A 456 6.96 -8.64 7.03
N THR A 457 7.33 -8.03 5.90
CA THR A 457 8.04 -6.76 5.94
C THR A 457 7.15 -5.94 6.85
N GLU A 458 7.59 -5.73 8.09
CA GLU A 458 6.92 -4.80 8.99
C GLU A 458 6.58 -3.58 8.14
N GLN A 459 5.30 -3.33 7.85
CA GLN A 459 4.97 -2.21 6.99
C GLN A 459 5.49 -0.97 7.71
N LYS A 460 6.25 -0.15 7.00
CA LYS A 460 6.96 0.97 7.60
C LYS A 460 6.18 2.24 7.33
N LEU A 461 6.17 3.15 8.30
CA LEU A 461 5.85 4.54 8.05
C LEU A 461 7.16 5.32 8.00
N ILE A 462 7.51 5.82 6.83
CA ILE A 462 8.81 6.46 6.58
C ILE A 462 8.59 7.93 6.30
N VAL A 463 9.33 8.80 6.97
CA VAL A 463 9.09 10.25 6.93
C VAL A 463 10.33 10.96 6.41
N TYR A 464 10.21 11.69 5.30
CA TYR A 464 11.25 12.56 4.75
C TYR A 464 10.78 14.01 4.80
N GLY A 465 11.52 14.87 5.48
CA GLY A 465 11.21 16.29 5.45
C GLY A 465 12.12 17.14 6.29
N SER A 466 11.72 18.40 6.41
CA SER A 466 12.43 19.39 7.22
C SER A 466 11.91 19.43 8.66
N SER A 467 12.19 20.54 9.37
CA SER A 467 11.70 20.76 10.73
C SER A 467 10.18 20.63 10.86
N THR A 468 9.40 20.92 9.80
CA THR A 468 7.96 20.69 9.81
C THR A 468 7.61 19.24 10.15
N LEU A 469 8.25 18.24 9.54
CA LEU A 469 7.95 16.84 9.86
C LEU A 469 8.73 16.30 11.06
N GLU A 470 9.88 16.86 11.39
CA GLU A 470 10.64 16.51 12.61
C GLU A 470 9.84 16.86 13.87
N TYR A 471 9.12 17.99 13.87
CA TYR A 471 8.24 18.34 14.98
C TYR A 471 7.00 17.44 15.10
N LEU A 472 6.65 16.69 14.05
CA LEU A 472 5.56 15.71 14.04
C LEU A 472 6.01 14.29 14.42
N SER A 473 7.28 14.10 14.81
CA SER A 473 7.86 12.76 15.01
C SER A 473 7.09 11.93 16.03
N ASP A 474 6.66 12.54 17.14
CA ASP A 474 5.92 11.86 18.20
C ASP A 474 4.50 11.46 17.74
N GLU A 475 3.80 12.36 17.05
CA GLU A 475 2.45 12.12 16.51
C GLU A 475 2.46 11.04 15.41
N LEU A 476 3.47 11.06 14.54
CA LEU A 476 3.62 10.07 13.47
C LEU A 476 4.12 8.72 14.02
N ALA A 477 4.92 8.71 15.09
CA ALA A 477 5.27 7.48 15.81
C ALA A 477 4.05 6.85 16.48
N ASP A 478 3.17 7.66 17.09
CA ASP A 478 1.90 7.18 17.63
C ASP A 478 0.97 6.64 16.52
N LEU A 479 0.82 7.36 15.41
CA LEU A 479 0.09 6.88 14.24
C LEU A 479 0.62 5.53 13.76
N ALA A 480 1.94 5.40 13.58
CA ALA A 480 2.56 4.15 13.17
C ALA A 480 2.24 3.03 14.16
N LYS A 481 2.35 3.28 15.47
CA LYS A 481 2.01 2.32 16.52
C LYS A 481 0.53 1.91 16.46
N ARG A 482 -0.41 2.85 16.32
CA ARG A 482 -1.85 2.59 16.19
C ARG A 482 -2.19 1.75 14.96
N LYS A 483 -1.39 1.84 13.90
CA LYS A 483 -1.56 1.09 12.65
C LYS A 483 -0.67 -0.14 12.55
N ASN A 484 0.03 -0.52 13.62
CA ASN A 484 0.97 -1.64 13.65
C ASN A 484 2.07 -1.54 12.56
N LEU A 485 2.57 -0.33 12.35
CA LEU A 485 3.65 0.01 11.44
C LEU A 485 4.96 0.28 12.20
N VAL A 486 6.09 0.05 11.54
CA VAL A 486 7.39 0.45 12.07
C VAL A 486 7.72 1.87 11.62
N PHE A 487 7.85 2.76 12.60
CA PHE A 487 8.19 4.15 12.36
C PHE A 487 9.68 4.31 12.02
N LYS A 488 9.96 5.02 10.92
CA LYS A 488 11.30 5.39 10.46
C LYS A 488 11.34 6.88 10.14
N ASP A 489 11.77 7.66 11.11
CA ASP A 489 11.97 9.09 10.91
C ASP A 489 13.29 9.36 10.17
N LYS A 490 13.19 10.05 9.04
CA LYS A 490 14.31 10.57 8.23
C LYS A 490 14.20 12.08 8.04
N SER A 491 13.30 12.73 8.77
CA SER A 491 13.19 14.18 8.76
C SER A 491 14.33 14.81 9.55
N LEU A 492 14.76 16.01 9.14
CA LEU A 492 15.85 16.73 9.78
C LEU A 492 15.63 18.25 9.73
N SER A 493 15.82 18.94 10.85
CA SER A 493 15.68 20.40 10.93
C SER A 493 16.63 21.08 9.97
N GLY A 494 16.11 21.99 9.16
CA GLY A 494 16.90 22.70 8.15
C GLY A 494 17.20 21.87 6.90
N GLU A 495 16.71 20.63 6.78
CA GLU A 495 16.97 19.78 5.61
C GLU A 495 16.49 20.44 4.32
N THR A 496 17.30 20.31 3.27
CA THR A 496 17.01 20.83 1.92
C THR A 496 16.60 19.68 1.00
N VAL A 497 15.95 19.98 -0.12
CA VAL A 497 15.67 18.98 -1.16
C VAL A 497 16.96 18.35 -1.73
N ASN A 498 18.07 19.10 -1.73
CA ASN A 498 19.37 18.64 -2.21
C ASN A 498 19.95 17.55 -1.30
N GLY A 499 19.96 17.79 0.02
CA GLY A 499 20.47 16.81 0.99
C GLY A 499 19.57 15.58 1.09
N ALA A 500 18.26 15.76 1.22
CA ALA A 500 17.29 14.67 1.25
C ALA A 500 17.39 13.78 -0.01
N GLY A 501 17.42 14.39 -1.20
CA GLY A 501 17.56 13.65 -2.45
C GLY A 501 18.93 13.01 -2.64
N PHE A 502 20.00 13.61 -2.12
CA PHE A 502 21.33 13.01 -2.16
C PHE A 502 21.40 11.72 -1.32
N VAL A 503 20.87 11.73 -0.09
CA VAL A 503 20.83 10.51 0.76
C VAL A 503 20.06 9.40 0.09
N MET A 504 18.96 9.77 -0.56
CA MET A 504 18.14 8.84 -1.30
C MET A 504 18.80 8.39 -2.60
N GLY A 505 19.84 9.06 -3.09
CA GLY A 505 20.44 8.79 -4.40
C GLY A 505 19.66 9.34 -5.59
N ALA A 506 18.63 10.14 -5.33
CA ALA A 506 17.77 10.74 -6.36
C ALA A 506 18.39 11.99 -7.01
N ASN A 507 19.22 12.74 -6.26
CA ASN A 507 19.80 14.00 -6.72
C ASN A 507 21.32 13.90 -6.81
N GLU A 508 21.88 14.15 -8.00
CA GLU A 508 23.32 14.26 -8.19
C GLU A 508 23.87 15.55 -7.59
N VAL A 509 24.99 15.46 -6.89
CA VAL A 509 25.61 16.63 -6.24
C VAL A 509 26.93 16.96 -6.89
N SER A 510 27.09 18.23 -7.27
CA SER A 510 28.35 18.73 -7.82
C SER A 510 29.28 19.09 -6.68
N VAL A 511 30.51 18.61 -6.76
CA VAL A 511 31.54 18.85 -5.77
C VAL A 511 32.80 19.40 -6.41
N SER A 512 33.55 20.16 -5.62
CA SER A 512 34.88 20.63 -5.97
C SER A 512 35.87 20.30 -4.86
N PHE A 513 37.14 20.15 -5.25
CA PHE A 513 38.24 19.85 -4.35
C PHE A 513 39.13 21.08 -4.28
N PRO A 514 39.21 21.78 -3.13
CA PRO A 514 40.02 23.01 -3.01
C PRO A 514 41.49 22.82 -3.38
N SER A 515 42.04 21.61 -3.15
CA SER A 515 43.40 21.24 -3.52
C SER A 515 43.60 21.01 -5.01
N GLY A 516 42.52 20.84 -5.80
CA GLY A 516 42.57 20.36 -7.19
C GLY A 516 43.10 18.93 -7.33
N ILE A 517 43.34 18.22 -6.22
CA ILE A 517 43.97 16.90 -6.19
C ILE A 517 43.21 16.00 -5.23
N ILE A 518 42.84 14.80 -5.70
CA ILE A 518 42.29 13.71 -4.91
C ILE A 518 43.41 12.73 -4.58
N THR A 519 43.56 12.39 -3.30
CA THR A 519 44.54 11.40 -2.81
C THR A 519 43.85 10.23 -2.11
N ASN A 520 44.59 9.14 -1.92
CA ASN A 520 44.16 8.07 -1.03
C ASN A 520 44.05 8.60 0.41
N GLY A 521 42.96 8.32 1.11
CA GLY A 521 42.66 8.86 2.43
C GLY A 521 41.64 10.00 2.40
N LYS A 522 41.78 10.97 3.32
CA LYS A 522 40.82 12.05 3.55
C LYS A 522 41.06 13.23 2.60
N ASN A 523 40.00 13.66 1.93
CA ASN A 523 39.98 14.79 1.01
C ASN A 523 38.88 15.77 1.44
N VAL A 524 39.21 17.06 1.57
CA VAL A 524 38.19 18.09 1.81
C VAL A 524 37.42 18.32 0.52
N VAL A 525 36.09 18.35 0.62
CA VAL A 525 35.20 18.63 -0.52
C VAL A 525 34.29 19.80 -0.23
N LEU A 526 34.05 20.61 -1.25
CA LEU A 526 33.06 21.68 -1.25
C LEU A 526 31.89 21.26 -2.12
N LEU A 527 30.70 21.26 -1.54
CA LEU A 527 29.45 21.03 -2.25
C LEU A 527 29.06 22.32 -2.96
N GLN A 528 28.66 22.23 -4.22
CA GLN A 528 28.25 23.40 -5.00
C GLN A 528 26.77 23.72 -4.82
N GLN A 529 25.97 22.77 -4.35
CA GLN A 529 24.59 23.00 -3.93
C GLN A 529 24.50 23.31 -2.43
N ILE A 530 23.45 24.02 -2.05
CA ILE A 530 23.17 24.34 -0.65
C ILE A 530 22.63 23.09 0.05
N TRP A 531 23.34 22.69 1.09
CA TRP A 531 22.97 21.64 2.01
C TRP A 531 22.91 22.24 3.41
N SER A 532 21.78 22.07 4.09
CA SER A 532 21.60 22.44 5.49
C SER A 532 20.89 21.32 6.23
N GLY A 533 21.05 21.28 7.57
CA GLY A 533 20.61 20.17 8.40
C GLY A 533 21.41 20.12 9.70
N ARG A 534 20.79 19.84 10.86
CA ARG A 534 21.54 19.68 12.13
C ARG A 534 22.47 18.47 12.15
N ASP A 535 22.12 17.40 11.44
CA ASP A 535 22.88 16.16 11.29
C ASP A 535 23.15 15.88 9.79
N ILE A 536 24.03 16.68 9.19
CA ILE A 536 24.44 16.44 7.81
C ILE A 536 25.04 15.03 7.73
N HIS A 537 24.48 14.23 6.82
CA HIS A 537 24.57 12.77 6.74
C HIS A 537 25.89 12.18 7.26
N LYS A 538 25.81 11.48 8.41
CA LYS A 538 26.99 11.06 9.19
C LYS A 538 28.01 10.30 8.36
N THR A 539 27.59 9.42 7.46
CA THR A 539 28.47 8.71 6.52
C THR A 539 27.64 8.20 5.35
N THR A 540 27.95 8.63 4.13
CA THR A 540 27.27 8.18 2.89
C THR A 540 28.31 7.61 1.92
N GLN A 541 28.07 6.40 1.40
CA GLN A 541 28.92 5.85 0.34
C GLN A 541 28.59 6.51 -0.99
N VAL A 542 29.62 7.03 -1.65
CA VAL A 542 29.50 7.76 -2.90
C VAL A 542 30.41 7.17 -3.96
N GLU A 543 29.98 7.31 -5.21
CA GLU A 543 30.79 7.13 -6.40
C GLU A 543 30.87 8.46 -7.14
N LEU A 544 32.08 8.85 -7.51
CA LEU A 544 32.33 10.00 -8.36
C LEU A 544 32.06 9.60 -9.81
N SER A 545 31.67 10.55 -10.66
CA SER A 545 31.42 10.29 -12.08
C SER A 545 32.62 9.74 -12.87
N ASN A 546 33.82 9.72 -12.29
CA ASN A 546 35.01 9.07 -12.83
C ASN A 546 35.26 7.65 -12.27
N GLY A 547 34.30 7.07 -11.55
CA GLY A 547 34.34 5.71 -10.99
C GLY A 547 35.05 5.58 -9.65
N ILE A 548 35.51 6.67 -9.03
CA ILE A 548 36.14 6.61 -7.70
C ILE A 548 35.05 6.41 -6.65
N VAL A 549 35.20 5.37 -5.83
CA VAL A 549 34.32 5.11 -4.70
C VAL A 549 34.94 5.63 -3.41
N GLY A 550 34.12 6.22 -2.55
CA GLY A 550 34.54 6.70 -1.25
C GLY A 550 33.38 6.92 -0.28
N SER A 551 33.72 7.41 0.90
CA SER A 551 32.78 7.67 1.98
C SER A 551 32.76 9.16 2.31
N LEU A 552 31.63 9.81 2.07
CA LEU A 552 31.39 11.21 2.40
C LEU A 552 30.90 11.33 3.84
N THR A 553 31.56 12.17 4.63
CA THR A 553 31.18 12.46 6.02
C THR A 553 31.23 13.97 6.26
N TYR A 554 30.24 14.50 6.97
CA TYR A 554 30.35 15.86 7.50
C TYR A 554 31.13 15.88 8.81
N ASN A 555 32.24 16.63 8.84
CA ASN A 555 33.02 16.88 10.05
C ASN A 555 32.43 18.11 10.76
N ALA A 556 31.67 17.86 11.84
CA ALA A 556 31.02 18.90 12.61
C ALA A 556 31.99 19.88 13.29
N THR A 557 33.18 19.41 13.68
CA THR A 557 34.21 20.24 14.34
C THR A 557 34.83 21.23 13.34
N GLU A 558 35.15 20.75 12.14
CA GLU A 558 35.78 21.57 11.09
C GLU A 558 34.77 22.28 10.19
N LYS A 559 33.47 21.97 10.34
CA LYS A 559 32.37 22.43 9.49
C LYS A 559 32.63 22.20 8.00
N LYS A 560 33.16 21.02 7.67
CA LYS A 560 33.58 20.65 6.31
C LYS A 560 33.10 19.26 5.95
N HIS A 561 32.82 19.05 4.67
CA HIS A 561 32.61 17.73 4.12
C HIS A 561 33.96 17.10 3.80
N VAL A 562 34.12 15.84 4.21
CA VAL A 562 35.35 15.05 4.03
C VAL A 562 34.98 13.79 3.27
N LEU A 563 35.59 13.61 2.10
CA LEU A 563 35.54 12.38 1.32
C LEU A 563 36.73 11.50 1.67
N THR A 564 36.49 10.29 2.17
CA THR A 564 37.53 9.30 2.43
C THR A 564 37.54 8.27 1.32
N ILE A 565 38.66 8.14 0.61
CA ILE A 565 38.85 7.17 -0.48
C ILE A 565 39.89 6.13 -0.05
N SER A 566 39.67 4.88 -0.44
CA SER A 566 40.64 3.79 -0.33
C SER A 566 40.98 3.23 -1.71
N GLY A 567 42.21 2.74 -1.90
CA GLY A 567 42.60 2.02 -3.12
C GLY A 567 43.06 2.87 -4.30
N LEU A 568 43.28 4.18 -4.11
CA LEU A 568 43.89 5.02 -5.14
C LEU A 568 45.39 4.72 -5.29
N SER A 569 45.82 4.23 -6.45
CA SER A 569 47.22 3.90 -6.73
C SER A 569 48.10 5.14 -6.98
N LYS A 570 47.52 6.25 -7.43
CA LYS A 570 48.18 7.55 -7.67
C LYS A 570 47.21 8.72 -7.42
N PRO A 571 47.69 9.91 -7.04
CA PRO A 571 46.84 11.10 -6.94
C PRO A 571 46.18 11.44 -8.28
N LEU A 572 44.93 11.93 -8.22
CA LEU A 572 44.16 12.34 -9.39
C LEU A 572 44.02 13.85 -9.41
N ILE A 573 44.40 14.48 -10.53
CA ILE A 573 44.25 15.91 -10.75
C ILE A 573 42.84 16.18 -11.27
N ILE A 574 42.14 17.08 -10.62
CA ILE A 574 40.78 17.48 -10.93
C ILE A 574 40.78 18.95 -11.34
N THR A 575 40.41 19.22 -12.59
CA THR A 575 40.42 20.57 -13.18
C THR A 575 39.05 21.24 -13.22
N SER A 576 37.98 20.50 -12.88
CA SER A 576 36.59 20.99 -12.87
C SER A 576 35.80 20.36 -11.73
N SER A 577 34.56 20.79 -11.51
CA SER A 577 33.65 20.08 -10.61
C SER A 577 33.36 18.66 -11.11
N ILE A 578 33.07 17.77 -10.16
CA ILE A 578 32.73 16.36 -10.39
C ILE A 578 31.37 16.08 -9.75
N ARG A 579 30.60 15.13 -10.31
CA ARG A 579 29.33 14.69 -9.73
C ARG A 579 29.54 13.52 -8.76
N PHE A 580 28.82 13.55 -7.64
CA PHE A 580 28.63 12.41 -6.74
C PHE A 580 27.30 11.71 -7.02
N ASN A 581 27.34 10.38 -6.98
CA ASN A 581 26.20 9.48 -6.90
C ASN A 581 26.27 8.67 -5.62
N THR A 582 25.14 8.49 -4.94
CA THR A 582 25.06 7.62 -3.76
C THR A 582 24.89 6.17 -4.21
N ILE A 583 25.78 5.27 -3.77
CA ILE A 583 25.83 3.87 -4.25
C ILE A 583 25.34 2.83 -3.23
N ALA A 584 25.13 3.24 -1.98
CA ALA A 584 24.62 2.37 -0.91
C ALA A 584 23.39 2.99 -0.25
N VAL A 585 22.41 3.36 -1.06
CA VAL A 585 21.08 3.68 -0.54
C VAL A 585 20.51 2.37 0.02
N ASP A 586 20.15 2.36 1.30
CA ASP A 586 19.51 1.21 1.95
C ASP A 586 18.06 1.05 1.47
N TRP A 587 17.93 0.79 0.17
CA TRP A 587 16.67 0.63 -0.55
C TRP A 587 15.82 -0.49 0.04
N TYR A 588 16.48 -1.58 0.44
CA TYR A 588 15.84 -2.77 0.99
C TYR A 588 15.08 -2.45 2.30
N ASN A 589 15.49 -1.41 3.03
CA ASN A 589 14.78 -0.96 4.21
C ASN A 589 13.73 0.13 3.96
N GLN A 590 13.61 0.67 2.74
CA GLN A 590 12.84 1.88 2.47
C GLN A 590 11.68 1.70 1.47
N ILE A 591 11.76 0.77 0.52
CA ILE A 591 10.76 0.66 -0.57
C ILE A 591 9.45 -0.04 -0.17
N ASP A 592 9.46 -0.87 0.88
CA ASP A 592 8.28 -1.61 1.34
C ASP A 592 7.42 -0.83 2.36
N GLY A 593 7.63 0.49 2.47
CA GLY A 593 6.95 1.39 3.39
C GLY A 593 5.96 2.35 2.73
N VAL A 594 5.12 2.95 3.56
CA VAL A 594 4.33 4.14 3.23
C VAL A 594 5.17 5.38 3.53
N MET A 595 5.45 6.20 2.53
CA MET A 595 6.31 7.38 2.64
C MET A 595 5.49 8.67 2.81
N ILE A 596 5.90 9.51 3.75
CA ILE A 596 5.39 10.89 3.93
C ILE A 596 6.54 11.84 3.59
N ILE A 597 6.33 12.70 2.59
CA ILE A 597 7.39 13.54 2.02
C ILE A 597 7.03 15.02 2.12
N ASN A 598 7.89 15.84 2.73
CA ASN A 598 7.78 17.30 2.78
C ASN A 598 9.17 17.96 2.74
N ILE A 599 9.72 18.03 1.54
CA ILE A 599 11.07 18.55 1.25
C ILE A 599 10.99 19.78 0.35
N GLY A 600 11.95 20.70 0.43
CA GLY A 600 12.04 21.86 -0.46
C GLY A 600 11.80 23.23 0.18
N LYS A 601 11.03 23.31 1.28
CA LYS A 601 10.77 24.60 1.98
C LYS A 601 12.04 25.38 2.32
N ASN A 602 13.08 24.71 2.83
CA ASN A 602 14.33 25.39 3.24
C ASN A 602 15.21 25.84 2.07
N ASN A 603 14.86 25.46 0.84
CA ASN A 603 15.50 25.99 -0.36
C ASN A 603 14.90 27.34 -0.77
N VAL A 604 13.70 27.67 -0.30
CA VAL A 604 13.03 28.95 -0.59
C VAL A 604 13.86 30.10 0.00
N GLY A 605 14.25 31.04 -0.85
CA GLY A 605 15.12 32.17 -0.50
C GLY A 605 16.61 31.93 -0.80
N TYR A 606 16.97 30.73 -1.24
CA TYR A 606 18.35 30.35 -1.58
C TYR A 606 18.49 29.80 -3.00
N ASP A 607 17.57 28.94 -3.41
CA ASP A 607 17.53 28.36 -4.75
C ASP A 607 16.42 29.00 -5.60
N SER A 608 16.57 28.92 -6.92
CA SER A 608 15.51 29.31 -7.85
C SER A 608 14.33 28.35 -7.76
N LEU A 609 13.11 28.84 -8.03
CA LEU A 609 11.91 27.99 -8.11
C LEU A 609 12.12 26.78 -9.02
N GLU A 610 12.66 26.99 -10.22
CA GLU A 610 12.93 25.93 -11.20
C GLU A 610 13.82 24.82 -10.60
N THR A 611 14.86 25.20 -9.87
CA THR A 611 15.75 24.24 -9.19
C THR A 611 15.00 23.45 -8.12
N ILE A 612 14.17 24.11 -7.31
CA ILE A 612 13.39 23.45 -6.25
C ILE A 612 12.43 22.43 -6.86
N LEU A 613 11.70 22.82 -7.91
CA LEU A 613 10.74 21.94 -8.59
C LEU A 613 11.45 20.76 -9.25
N ALA A 614 12.55 21.01 -9.97
CA ALA A 614 13.32 19.97 -10.65
C ALA A 614 13.86 18.92 -9.67
N ASN A 615 14.44 19.35 -8.55
CA ASN A 615 14.98 18.45 -7.53
C ASN A 615 13.89 17.73 -6.72
N THR A 616 12.74 18.37 -6.50
CA THR A 616 11.59 17.72 -5.86
C THR A 616 11.00 16.65 -6.76
N LYS A 617 10.89 16.95 -8.07
CA LYS A 617 10.46 15.98 -9.06
C LYS A 617 11.44 14.82 -9.19
N ALA A 618 12.75 15.09 -9.28
CA ALA A 618 13.77 14.06 -9.34
C ALA A 618 13.70 13.12 -8.13
N PHE A 619 13.50 13.66 -6.91
CA PHE A 619 13.27 12.86 -5.71
C PHE A 619 12.09 11.89 -5.87
N LEU A 620 10.94 12.41 -6.31
CA LEU A 620 9.69 11.64 -6.38
C LEU A 620 9.69 10.65 -7.56
N ASP A 621 10.28 11.00 -8.69
CA ASP A 621 10.43 10.14 -9.87
C ASP A 621 11.41 8.98 -9.63
N TYR A 622 12.35 9.16 -8.70
CA TYR A 622 13.32 8.13 -8.31
C TYR A 622 12.68 7.00 -7.50
N LEU A 623 11.50 7.23 -6.91
CA LEU A 623 10.76 6.20 -6.18
C LEU A 623 10.27 5.11 -7.14
N PRO A 624 10.29 3.82 -6.73
CA PRO A 624 9.67 2.74 -7.51
C PRO A 624 8.22 3.06 -7.90
N LYS A 625 7.81 2.60 -9.08
CA LYS A 625 6.49 2.88 -9.65
C LYS A 625 5.32 2.52 -8.71
N ASP A 626 5.48 1.45 -7.93
CA ASP A 626 4.46 0.93 -7.01
C ASP A 626 4.62 1.45 -5.57
N SER A 627 5.50 2.45 -5.35
CA SER A 627 5.68 3.05 -4.03
C SER A 627 4.42 3.74 -3.52
N LYS A 628 4.10 3.47 -2.25
CA LYS A 628 3.04 4.15 -1.50
C LYS A 628 3.63 5.42 -0.90
N PHE A 629 3.24 6.58 -1.40
CA PHE A 629 3.71 7.85 -0.86
C PHE A 629 2.63 8.92 -0.89
N ILE A 630 2.77 9.87 0.02
CA ILE A 630 2.07 11.16 0.00
C ILE A 630 3.09 12.29 0.08
N VAL A 631 2.75 13.43 -0.51
CA VAL A 631 3.60 14.63 -0.54
C VAL A 631 2.84 15.82 0.03
N GLY A 632 3.45 16.49 1.00
CA GLY A 632 2.86 17.64 1.68
C GLY A 632 3.28 18.95 1.03
N GLY A 633 2.34 19.88 0.91
CA GLY A 633 2.63 21.28 0.57
C GLY A 633 3.47 21.99 1.63
N HIS A 634 3.84 23.23 1.35
CA HIS A 634 4.56 24.11 2.26
C HIS A 634 3.69 25.29 2.69
N PHE A 635 4.06 25.91 3.80
CA PHE A 635 3.49 27.17 4.25
C PHE A 635 4.57 28.25 4.29
N SER A 636 4.16 29.49 4.08
CA SER A 636 5.05 30.64 4.26
C SER A 636 5.16 31.02 5.73
N ASN A 637 6.38 31.31 6.17
CA ASN A 637 6.65 31.79 7.53
C ASN A 637 5.83 33.05 7.85
N THR A 638 5.59 33.32 9.13
CA THR A 638 4.71 34.42 9.59
C THR A 638 5.13 35.79 9.04
N ASN A 639 6.43 35.99 8.83
CA ASN A 639 7.03 37.23 8.32
C ASN A 639 7.57 37.11 6.88
N ALA A 640 7.06 36.17 6.08
CA ALA A 640 7.54 35.95 4.72
C ALA A 640 7.30 37.17 3.80
N THR A 641 8.30 37.48 2.97
CA THR A 641 8.17 38.50 1.91
C THR A 641 7.27 38.03 0.78
N ASP A 642 6.72 38.96 -0.01
CA ASP A 642 5.85 38.65 -1.15
C ASP A 642 6.50 37.63 -2.09
N SER A 643 7.76 37.86 -2.48
CA SER A 643 8.53 36.93 -3.32
C SER A 643 8.67 35.52 -2.74
N THR A 644 8.81 35.40 -1.41
CA THR A 644 8.90 34.11 -0.73
C THR A 644 7.57 33.37 -0.76
N ARG A 645 6.45 34.12 -0.66
CA ARG A 645 5.11 33.54 -0.70
C ARG A 645 4.75 33.05 -2.09
N ASP A 646 5.03 33.85 -3.11
CA ASP A 646 4.79 33.48 -4.51
C ASP A 646 5.50 32.18 -4.86
N ILE A 647 6.77 32.02 -4.46
CA ILE A 647 7.53 30.76 -4.65
C ILE A 647 6.86 29.58 -3.93
N VAL A 648 6.41 29.75 -2.68
CA VAL A 648 5.74 28.68 -1.92
C VAL A 648 4.42 28.28 -2.57
N GLU A 649 3.65 29.24 -3.07
CA GLU A 649 2.39 28.99 -3.77
C GLU A 649 2.63 28.25 -5.09
N GLU A 650 3.64 28.63 -5.86
CA GLU A 650 3.99 27.95 -7.10
C GLU A 650 4.47 26.51 -6.84
N ILE A 651 5.23 26.27 -5.77
CA ILE A 651 5.59 24.91 -5.34
C ILE A 651 4.34 24.09 -4.99
N ASN A 652 3.42 24.65 -4.21
CA ASN A 652 2.19 23.95 -3.83
C ASN A 652 1.31 23.62 -5.03
N ALA A 653 1.12 24.58 -5.95
CA ALA A 653 0.37 24.37 -7.19
C ALA A 653 1.00 23.28 -8.06
N PHE A 654 2.34 23.26 -8.15
CA PHE A 654 3.05 22.20 -8.84
C PHE A 654 2.80 20.82 -8.19
N LEU A 655 2.92 20.72 -6.86
CA LEU A 655 2.71 19.47 -6.14
C LEU A 655 1.27 18.96 -6.26
N GLU A 656 0.29 19.84 -6.11
CA GLU A 656 -1.13 19.49 -6.26
C GLU A 656 -1.43 18.98 -7.67
N SER A 657 -0.99 19.72 -8.70
CA SER A 657 -1.22 19.37 -10.10
C SER A 657 -0.58 18.04 -10.51
N ASN A 658 0.63 17.76 -10.03
CA ASN A 658 1.37 16.55 -10.42
C ASN A 658 0.99 15.30 -9.61
N TYR A 659 0.59 15.45 -8.34
CA TYR A 659 0.40 14.30 -7.44
C TYR A 659 -1.05 14.10 -6.98
N GLY A 660 -1.96 15.05 -7.24
CA GLY A 660 -3.39 14.90 -7.07
C GLY A 660 -3.79 14.35 -5.70
N LEU A 661 -4.41 13.17 -5.65
CA LEU A 661 -4.87 12.57 -4.38
C LEU A 661 -3.73 12.21 -3.41
N LYS A 662 -2.48 12.11 -3.88
CA LYS A 662 -1.28 11.91 -3.05
C LYS A 662 -0.77 13.20 -2.43
N TYR A 663 -1.27 14.36 -2.85
CA TYR A 663 -0.96 15.65 -2.26
C TYR A 663 -1.85 15.93 -1.03
N PHE A 664 -1.26 16.47 0.03
CA PHE A 664 -1.98 17.04 1.17
C PHE A 664 -1.55 18.49 1.40
N ASP A 665 -2.54 19.37 1.57
CA ASP A 665 -2.33 20.82 1.56
C ASP A 665 -2.18 21.37 2.98
N ILE A 666 -0.92 21.55 3.39
CA ILE A 666 -0.60 22.16 4.70
C ILE A 666 -1.02 23.62 4.75
N ASN A 667 -0.97 24.34 3.61
CA ASN A 667 -1.25 25.77 3.59
C ASN A 667 -2.75 26.03 3.78
N LYS A 668 -3.59 25.24 3.11
CA LYS A 668 -5.05 25.26 3.29
C LYS A 668 -5.46 24.96 4.73
N LEU A 669 -4.84 23.98 5.40
CA LEU A 669 -5.13 23.68 6.80
C LEU A 669 -4.96 24.90 7.72
N LEU A 670 -3.98 25.77 7.46
CA LEU A 670 -3.72 26.96 8.29
C LEU A 670 -4.81 28.05 8.14
N PHE A 671 -5.51 28.06 7.01
CA PHE A 671 -6.45 29.12 6.66
C PHE A 671 -7.92 28.70 6.79
N GLU A 672 -8.21 27.40 6.87
CA GLU A 672 -9.57 26.90 7.03
C GLU A 672 -10.20 27.24 8.37
N GLU A 673 -11.42 27.75 8.36
CA GLU A 673 -12.21 28.04 9.58
C GLU A 673 -12.40 26.80 10.47
N SER A 674 -12.46 25.62 9.84
CA SER A 674 -12.59 24.34 10.52
C SER A 674 -11.43 24.10 11.48
N THR A 675 -10.19 24.46 11.11
CA THR A 675 -9.00 24.33 11.96
C THR A 675 -9.10 25.17 13.22
N TRP A 676 -9.48 26.45 13.07
CA TRP A 676 -9.64 27.37 14.19
C TRP A 676 -10.74 26.91 15.16
N THR A 677 -11.86 26.44 14.62
CA THR A 677 -12.96 25.88 15.41
C THR A 677 -12.50 24.66 16.21
N ARG A 678 -11.74 23.75 15.58
CA ARG A 678 -11.22 22.53 16.23
C ARG A 678 -10.24 22.82 17.35
N LEU A 679 -9.41 23.85 17.18
CA LEU A 679 -8.46 24.30 18.20
C LEU A 679 -9.11 25.12 19.31
N GLY A 680 -10.38 25.51 19.15
CA GLY A 680 -11.06 26.41 20.10
C GLY A 680 -10.45 27.80 20.15
N LEU A 681 -9.77 28.22 19.07
CA LEU A 681 -9.10 29.51 18.99
C LEU A 681 -9.97 30.52 18.23
N THR A 682 -10.02 31.73 18.74
CA THR A 682 -10.61 32.88 18.02
C THR A 682 -9.47 33.63 17.31
N LYS A 683 -9.65 33.93 16.02
CA LYS A 683 -8.66 34.69 15.25
C LYS A 683 -8.47 36.09 15.83
N THR A 684 -7.21 36.48 16.03
CA THR A 684 -6.84 37.88 16.30
C THR A 684 -6.81 38.70 15.01
N ASN A 685 -6.68 40.02 15.12
CA ASN A 685 -6.53 40.88 13.93
C ASN A 685 -5.22 40.57 13.18
N GLU A 686 -4.17 40.21 13.92
CA GLU A 686 -2.88 39.81 13.38
C GLU A 686 -2.98 38.47 12.63
N ASP A 687 -3.81 37.53 13.12
CA ASP A 687 -4.10 36.29 12.41
C ASP A 687 -4.85 36.54 11.12
N ILE A 688 -5.88 37.39 11.15
CA ILE A 688 -6.65 37.75 9.96
C ILE A 688 -5.73 38.40 8.91
N ALA A 689 -4.91 39.36 9.32
CA ALA A 689 -3.95 40.00 8.42
C ALA A 689 -2.91 39.02 7.86
N ALA A 690 -2.47 38.03 8.65
CA ALA A 690 -1.57 36.99 8.16
C ALA A 690 -2.26 36.05 7.15
N ILE A 691 -3.51 35.66 7.40
CA ILE A 691 -4.31 34.84 6.48
C ILE A 691 -4.54 35.58 5.16
N GLU A 692 -4.91 36.86 5.21
CA GLU A 692 -5.08 37.71 4.01
C GLU A 692 -3.79 37.81 3.20
N ARG A 693 -2.64 37.85 3.88
CA ARG A 693 -1.32 37.82 3.24
C ARG A 693 -0.83 36.41 2.87
N ARG A 694 -1.61 35.37 3.18
CA ARG A 694 -1.24 33.96 2.96
C ARG A 694 0.06 33.55 3.67
N CYS A 695 0.24 34.06 4.89
CA CYS A 695 1.30 33.68 5.82
C CYS A 695 0.75 32.83 6.97
N LYS A 696 1.61 32.00 7.56
CA LYS A 696 1.28 31.27 8.80
C LYS A 696 0.83 32.22 9.91
N PRO A 697 -0.40 32.09 10.44
CA PRO A 697 -0.95 32.98 11.47
C PRO A 697 -0.16 32.92 12.79
N PRO A 698 0.08 34.06 13.47
CA PRO A 698 0.80 34.10 14.75
C PRO A 698 0.22 33.17 15.84
N SER A 699 -1.10 33.06 15.96
CA SER A 699 -1.74 32.19 16.97
C SER A 699 -1.58 30.70 16.66
N LEU A 700 -1.20 30.34 15.43
CA LEU A 700 -0.89 28.97 15.01
C LEU A 700 0.63 28.71 14.98
N SER A 701 1.43 29.58 15.63
CA SER A 701 2.89 29.59 15.54
C SER A 701 3.54 29.31 16.88
N ARG A 702 4.48 28.36 16.91
CA ARG A 702 5.44 28.23 18.02
C ARG A 702 6.51 29.32 17.95
N ASP A 703 6.96 29.59 16.74
CA ASP A 703 7.94 30.64 16.40
C ASP A 703 7.71 31.11 14.95
N ALA A 704 8.57 31.99 14.44
CA ALA A 704 8.44 32.53 13.09
C ALA A 704 8.44 31.45 11.98
N GLY A 705 9.15 30.34 12.18
CA GLY A 705 9.36 29.28 11.19
C GLY A 705 8.45 28.05 11.35
N HIS A 706 7.93 27.80 12.56
CA HIS A 706 7.29 26.53 12.92
C HIS A 706 5.85 26.71 13.44
N MET A 707 5.03 25.69 13.23
CA MET A 707 3.64 25.64 13.72
C MET A 707 3.60 25.41 15.23
N SER A 708 2.46 25.71 15.86
CA SER A 708 2.22 25.37 17.27
C SER A 708 2.08 23.85 17.44
N ALA A 709 2.25 23.36 18.67
CA ALA A 709 2.12 21.93 18.97
C ALA A 709 0.70 21.40 18.67
N GLU A 710 -0.33 22.23 18.86
CA GLU A 710 -1.71 21.88 18.57
C GLU A 710 -1.95 21.74 17.06
N MET A 711 -1.27 22.56 16.24
CA MET A 711 -1.30 22.40 14.79
C MET A 711 -0.55 21.16 14.31
N ASP A 712 0.50 20.74 15.00
CA ASP A 712 1.23 19.50 14.68
C ASP A 712 0.28 18.28 14.78
N VAL A 713 -0.59 18.25 15.79
CA VAL A 713 -1.66 17.23 15.94
C VAL A 713 -2.65 17.28 14.78
N ILE A 714 -3.16 18.46 14.42
CA ILE A 714 -4.12 18.62 13.31
C ILE A 714 -3.50 18.17 11.98
N LEU A 715 -2.22 18.47 11.75
CA LEU A 715 -1.51 18.04 10.55
C LEU A 715 -1.30 16.52 10.52
N ALA A 716 -0.93 15.90 11.65
CA ALA A 716 -0.79 14.45 11.73
C ALA A 716 -2.11 13.71 11.44
N GLU A 717 -3.25 14.25 11.87
CA GLU A 717 -4.57 13.72 11.53
C GLU A 717 -4.90 13.88 10.04
N GLU A 718 -4.52 15.00 9.41
CA GLU A 718 -4.72 15.18 7.96
C GLU A 718 -3.86 14.21 7.15
N ILE A 719 -2.63 13.95 7.61
CA ILE A 719 -1.77 12.89 7.08
C ILE A 719 -2.47 11.53 7.20
N GLU A 720 -2.99 11.18 8.39
CA GLU A 720 -3.72 9.92 8.59
C GLU A 720 -4.94 9.82 7.67
N ARG A 721 -5.75 10.89 7.55
CA ARG A 721 -6.90 10.94 6.64
C ARG A 721 -6.50 10.72 5.19
N THR A 722 -5.40 11.35 4.75
CA THR A 722 -4.88 11.19 3.39
C THR A 722 -4.45 9.75 3.13
N LEU A 723 -3.73 9.13 4.07
CA LEU A 723 -3.29 7.74 3.97
C LEU A 723 -4.47 6.76 3.94
N LEU A 724 -5.51 6.97 4.76
CA LEU A 724 -6.74 6.16 4.77
C LEU A 724 -7.51 6.29 3.45
N ARG A 725 -7.64 7.52 2.93
CA ARG A 725 -8.29 7.80 1.64
C ARG A 725 -7.63 7.03 0.49
N LEU A 726 -6.30 6.91 0.52
CA LEU A 726 -5.51 6.18 -0.46
C LEU A 726 -5.43 4.67 -0.19
N LYS A 727 -5.99 4.20 0.94
CA LYS A 727 -5.92 2.80 1.39
C LYS A 727 -4.48 2.31 1.58
N TYR A 728 -3.62 3.18 2.09
CA TYR A 728 -2.22 2.84 2.40
C TYR A 728 -2.05 2.23 3.79
N ILE A 729 -2.97 2.55 4.70
CA ILE A 729 -3.03 2.10 6.10
C ILE A 729 -4.45 1.70 6.52
#